data_AF-A0AA36MTA1-F1
#
_entry.id   AF-A0AA36MTA1-F1
#
_cell.length_a   1.000
_cell.length_b   1.000
_cell.length_c   1.000
_cell.angle_alpha   90.00
_cell.angle_beta   90.00
_cell.angle_gamma   90.00
#
_symmetry.space_group_name_H-M   'P 1'
#
loop_
_entity.id
_entity.type
_entity.pdbx_description
1 polymer ?
#
loop_
_entity_poly.entity_id
_entity_poly.type
_entity_poly.pdbx_seq_one_letter_code
_entity_poly.pdbx_strand_id
1 'polypeptide(L)'
;MWQATQTQADRDYCDLKFKTSAFKGRGSEGENNMGQRTMELVDFMVKQCQWTMVTCNTGNFGRRGDKREQQLIFRNDEFVQHGVDHIMIELRTAGYIEINGLHDAKDLQPELINFMVQQWRCKEYTKYMWESSENFCDLKYTAPDGLFTREGLTNNLGKRTIELADFLAQHGWALLLCNGGSVTPNPSHSPNNIIREQQVKFTRTTPEKAKAPLLMIELRTVPYSDGPPAWYGYIEICGKDTNGVHGHLDRFITHYMHGNCIGRGNVGHCDVMYSTTKFRKKPSSNNENGRYGGYMNGESNIGKWTMRLCDFMVDHLGEWDLIVCNSDNLDRSFQHGSGDNKYFNSVTAREMQLVFRHKAGGRGVFMSASNVEPLGRPPLQPPPYWKDAGCKDGTVGHKLVPGTPEELTWMQEILDGTFKNKVTRDRKDGQPLADRFVAVQCVRSEHPGLWDRFAERRGLVAEAGRSSSDFVEPKTMAAAPGLARRCVHASVGNPANQAYLLHGTNPTSAVAILQNSFTVDFAGKSAGTMFGPGVYLAESSTKADEYARDDAGGEYDGLYALLVCKAVLGRSYVTEKAGDFRDQVLSGEYGHVLGDREKAVGTFREFIFFHEASIYPEFAVFYRREKDGKVMARPERELAPAMMEMEGEVASM
;
A
#
# COMPACT_ATOMS: atom_id res chain seq x y z
N MET A 1 -33.93 -8.38 11.88
CA MET A 1 -33.95 -6.90 11.89
C MET A 1 -33.24 -6.45 13.16
N TRP A 2 -32.23 -5.58 13.04
CA TRP A 2 -31.46 -5.08 14.17
C TRP A 2 -32.35 -4.17 15.03
N GLN A 3 -32.88 -4.68 16.13
CA GLN A 3 -33.56 -3.84 17.12
C GLN A 3 -32.47 -3.16 17.97
N ALA A 4 -32.26 -1.87 17.74
CA ALA A 4 -31.24 -1.10 18.43
C ALA A 4 -31.84 0.21 18.97
N THR A 5 -31.36 0.63 20.14
CA THR A 5 -31.73 1.91 20.76
C THR A 5 -30.47 2.76 20.88
N GLN A 6 -30.54 4.01 20.42
CA GLN A 6 -29.44 4.95 20.60
C GLN A 6 -29.22 5.21 22.09
N THR A 7 -27.96 5.25 22.49
CA THR A 7 -27.51 5.53 23.86
C THR A 7 -26.53 6.70 23.85
N GLN A 8 -26.17 7.20 25.02
CA GLN A 8 -25.20 8.30 25.13
C GLN A 8 -23.84 7.88 24.55
N ALA A 9 -23.43 8.57 23.50
CA ALA A 9 -22.09 8.45 22.92
C ALA A 9 -21.11 9.35 23.68
N ASP A 10 -19.89 8.86 23.86
CA ASP A 10 -18.76 9.69 24.27
C ASP A 10 -18.11 10.23 22.99
N ARG A 11 -18.08 11.55 22.83
CA ARG A 11 -17.61 12.20 21.60
C ARG A 11 -16.11 12.03 21.37
N ASP A 12 -15.35 11.71 22.42
CA ASP A 12 -13.92 11.40 22.28
C ASP A 12 -13.70 9.98 21.74
N TYR A 13 -14.75 9.14 21.71
CA TYR A 13 -14.68 7.73 21.33
C TYR A 13 -15.50 7.39 20.07
N CYS A 14 -16.69 7.95 19.91
CA CYS A 14 -17.57 7.70 18.76
C CYS A 14 -18.64 8.79 18.57
N ASP A 15 -19.04 9.04 17.33
CA ASP A 15 -20.12 9.98 17.01
C ASP A 15 -21.51 9.46 17.40
N LEU A 16 -21.74 8.15 17.24
CA LEU A 16 -23.01 7.48 17.51
C LEU A 16 -22.79 6.16 18.24
N LYS A 17 -23.64 5.89 19.24
CA LYS A 17 -23.59 4.67 20.04
C LYS A 17 -24.97 4.03 20.17
N PHE A 18 -25.08 2.76 19.82
CA PHE A 18 -26.32 2.00 19.91
C PHE A 18 -26.16 0.79 20.83
N LYS A 19 -27.22 0.45 21.56
CA LYS A 19 -27.36 -0.81 22.28
C LYS A 19 -28.33 -1.71 21.52
N THR A 20 -27.95 -2.97 21.31
CA THR A 20 -28.80 -3.96 20.60
C THR A 20 -28.70 -5.33 21.26
N SER A 21 -29.75 -6.14 21.10
CA SER A 21 -29.80 -7.55 21.48
C SER A 21 -29.57 -8.49 20.29
N ALA A 22 -29.17 -7.95 19.13
CA ALA A 22 -28.95 -8.75 17.91
C ALA A 22 -27.77 -9.72 18.02
N PHE A 23 -26.75 -9.37 18.82
CA PHE A 23 -25.60 -10.22 19.08
C PHE A 23 -25.92 -11.27 20.14
N LYS A 24 -25.67 -12.53 19.80
CA LYS A 24 -25.98 -13.70 20.64
C LYS A 24 -24.81 -14.66 20.64
N GLY A 25 -24.59 -15.30 21.78
CA GLY A 25 -23.61 -16.36 21.98
C GLY A 25 -24.23 -17.57 22.68
N ARG A 26 -23.63 -18.75 22.51
CA ARG A 26 -24.03 -19.97 23.20
C ARG A 26 -22.83 -20.88 23.48
N GLY A 27 -23.01 -21.80 24.42
CA GLY A 27 -21.95 -22.73 24.83
C GLY A 27 -20.78 -22.05 25.54
N SER A 28 -19.67 -22.79 25.68
CA SER A 28 -18.45 -22.32 26.36
C SER A 28 -17.24 -22.17 25.44
N GLU A 29 -17.40 -22.55 24.17
CA GLU A 29 -16.33 -22.56 23.17
C GLU A 29 -16.30 -21.26 22.35
N GLY A 30 -17.17 -20.29 22.65
CA GLY A 30 -17.21 -18.99 21.96
C GLY A 30 -18.11 -18.96 20.72
N GLU A 31 -19.00 -19.94 20.53
CA GLU A 31 -19.98 -19.93 19.43
C GLU A 31 -20.93 -18.74 19.54
N ASN A 32 -21.10 -18.00 18.44
CA ASN A 32 -21.86 -16.76 18.41
C ASN A 32 -22.35 -16.45 16.98
N ASN A 33 -23.29 -15.50 16.85
CA ASN A 33 -23.82 -15.09 15.55
C ASN A 33 -23.13 -13.87 14.94
N MET A 34 -21.94 -13.47 15.44
CA MET A 34 -21.28 -12.24 15.00
C MET A 34 -20.99 -12.28 13.50
N GLY A 35 -20.48 -13.40 12.96
CA GLY A 35 -20.24 -13.54 11.51
C GLY A 35 -21.48 -13.28 10.66
N GLN A 36 -22.64 -13.84 11.04
CA GLN A 36 -23.92 -13.56 10.36
C GLN A 36 -24.29 -12.08 10.45
N ARG A 37 -24.15 -11.46 11.64
CA ARG A 37 -24.45 -10.04 11.84
C ARG A 37 -23.49 -9.14 11.06
N THR A 38 -22.22 -9.51 10.94
CA THR A 38 -21.25 -8.83 10.07
C THR A 38 -21.76 -8.80 8.64
N MET A 39 -22.16 -9.96 8.10
CA MET A 39 -22.60 -10.07 6.71
C MET A 39 -23.87 -9.25 6.44
N GLU A 40 -24.84 -9.27 7.35
CA GLU A 40 -26.03 -8.41 7.23
C GLU A 40 -25.70 -6.92 7.17
N LEU A 41 -24.73 -6.46 7.98
CA LEU A 41 -24.30 -5.06 7.97
C LEU A 41 -23.51 -4.72 6.70
N VAL A 42 -22.66 -5.63 6.24
CA VAL A 42 -21.93 -5.49 4.96
C VAL A 42 -22.91 -5.39 3.81
N ASP A 43 -23.95 -6.23 3.77
CA ASP A 43 -25.00 -6.17 2.74
C ASP A 43 -25.71 -4.83 2.73
N PHE A 44 -26.11 -4.33 3.90
CA PHE A 44 -26.73 -3.02 4.02
C PHE A 44 -25.82 -1.93 3.47
N MET A 45 -24.57 -1.87 3.94
CA MET A 45 -23.63 -0.83 3.54
C MET A 45 -23.27 -0.89 2.05
N VAL A 46 -23.03 -2.09 1.51
CA VAL A 46 -22.56 -2.28 0.14
C VAL A 46 -23.71 -2.21 -0.86
N LYS A 47 -24.83 -2.89 -0.60
CA LYS A 47 -25.92 -3.04 -1.58
C LYS A 47 -26.95 -1.91 -1.48
N GLN A 48 -27.20 -1.38 -0.27
CA GLN A 48 -28.20 -0.32 -0.07
C GLN A 48 -27.57 1.06 0.01
N CYS A 49 -26.43 1.19 0.70
CA CYS A 49 -25.76 2.48 0.86
C CYS A 49 -24.70 2.75 -0.22
N GLN A 50 -24.26 1.74 -0.98
CA GLN A 50 -23.22 1.85 -2.02
C GLN A 50 -21.82 2.23 -1.47
N TRP A 51 -21.45 1.69 -0.30
CA TRP A 51 -20.11 1.85 0.26
C TRP A 51 -19.30 0.56 0.08
N THR A 52 -18.02 0.70 -0.25
CA THR A 52 -17.11 -0.45 -0.40
C THR A 52 -16.56 -0.89 0.95
N MET A 53 -16.60 -2.19 1.26
CA MET A 53 -15.91 -2.73 2.44
C MET A 53 -14.39 -2.70 2.23
N VAL A 54 -13.67 -2.03 3.12
CA VAL A 54 -12.21 -1.89 3.07
C VAL A 54 -11.52 -2.87 4.02
N THR A 55 -11.96 -2.92 5.27
CA THR A 55 -11.43 -3.86 6.26
C THR A 55 -12.48 -4.28 7.28
N CYS A 56 -12.24 -5.42 7.91
CA CYS A 56 -13.06 -6.04 8.93
C CYS A 56 -12.11 -6.67 9.96
N ASN A 57 -11.73 -5.87 10.95
CA ASN A 57 -10.86 -6.31 12.05
C ASN A 57 -11.70 -6.96 13.14
N THR A 58 -11.22 -8.04 13.74
CA THR A 58 -11.87 -8.71 14.88
C THR A 58 -10.86 -8.91 16.01
N GLY A 59 -11.37 -8.95 17.22
CA GLY A 59 -10.59 -9.19 18.42
C GLY A 59 -11.39 -9.91 19.49
N ASN A 60 -10.68 -10.75 20.23
CA ASN A 60 -11.22 -11.44 21.39
C ASN A 60 -10.57 -10.84 22.65
N PHE A 61 -11.37 -10.52 23.66
CA PHE A 61 -10.89 -9.97 24.91
C PHE A 61 -11.62 -10.54 26.13
N GLY A 62 -11.18 -10.13 27.32
CA GLY A 62 -11.61 -10.72 28.57
C GLY A 62 -10.85 -12.00 28.91
N ARG A 63 -10.98 -12.47 30.16
CA ARG A 63 -10.16 -13.56 30.71
C ARG A 63 -10.30 -14.90 29.97
N ARG A 64 -11.46 -15.15 29.34
CA ARG A 64 -11.72 -16.33 28.50
C ARG A 64 -11.52 -16.04 27.01
N GLY A 65 -11.29 -14.78 26.61
CA GLY A 65 -11.41 -14.36 25.23
C GLY A 65 -12.85 -14.50 24.70
N ASP A 66 -13.86 -14.46 25.57
CA ASP A 66 -15.28 -14.67 25.24
C ASP A 66 -16.00 -13.37 24.86
N LYS A 67 -15.38 -12.22 25.09
CA LYS A 67 -15.88 -10.93 24.61
C LYS A 67 -15.33 -10.68 23.22
N ARG A 68 -16.22 -10.44 22.27
CA ARG A 68 -15.91 -10.21 20.86
C ARG A 68 -16.04 -8.74 20.53
N GLU A 69 -15.12 -8.22 19.73
CA GLU A 69 -15.19 -6.91 19.10
C GLU A 69 -14.93 -7.07 17.61
N GLN A 70 -15.64 -6.27 16.80
CA GLN A 70 -15.42 -6.22 15.38
C GLN A 70 -15.53 -4.79 14.87
N GLN A 71 -14.53 -4.37 14.11
CA GLN A 71 -14.46 -3.07 13.47
C GLN A 71 -14.57 -3.25 11.96
N LEU A 72 -15.56 -2.61 11.35
CA LEU A 72 -15.72 -2.56 9.90
C LEU A 72 -15.39 -1.15 9.42
N ILE A 73 -14.60 -1.06 8.36
CA ILE A 73 -14.30 0.21 7.69
C ILE A 73 -14.86 0.13 6.27
N PHE A 74 -15.63 1.16 5.93
CA PHE A 74 -16.22 1.33 4.61
C PHE A 74 -15.70 2.63 3.98
N ARG A 75 -15.53 2.63 2.67
CA ARG A 75 -15.17 3.81 1.89
C ARG A 75 -16.32 4.15 0.95
N ASN A 76 -16.67 5.43 0.89
CA ASN A 76 -17.64 5.93 -0.06
C ASN A 76 -16.96 6.09 -1.42
N ASP A 77 -17.27 5.20 -2.36
CA ASP A 77 -16.65 5.18 -3.69
C ASP A 77 -17.56 5.79 -4.79
N GLU A 78 -18.68 6.43 -4.42
CA GLU A 78 -19.75 6.95 -5.29
C GLU A 78 -20.45 5.90 -6.19
N PHE A 79 -19.72 4.86 -6.66
CA PHE A 79 -20.22 3.69 -7.38
C PHE A 79 -19.43 2.43 -7.02
N VAL A 80 -20.12 1.38 -6.57
CA VAL A 80 -19.52 0.04 -6.34
C VAL A 80 -19.71 -0.82 -7.60
N GLN A 81 -18.71 -0.88 -8.48
CA GLN A 81 -18.77 -1.71 -9.71
C GLN A 81 -18.38 -3.18 -9.46
N HIS A 82 -17.61 -3.46 -8.41
CA HIS A 82 -17.13 -4.79 -8.04
C HIS A 82 -17.11 -4.97 -6.53
N GLY A 83 -17.15 -6.22 -6.07
CA GLY A 83 -17.13 -6.54 -4.65
C GLY A 83 -18.44 -6.24 -3.93
N VAL A 84 -19.57 -6.47 -4.61
CA VAL A 84 -20.92 -6.39 -4.02
C VAL A 84 -21.22 -7.64 -3.20
N ASP A 85 -20.84 -8.79 -3.75
CA ASP A 85 -21.09 -10.11 -3.18
C ASP A 85 -19.97 -10.51 -2.21
N HIS A 86 -20.36 -10.94 -1.01
CA HIS A 86 -19.43 -11.33 0.03
C HIS A 86 -19.81 -12.65 0.69
N ILE A 87 -18.81 -13.43 1.06
CA ILE A 87 -18.98 -14.59 1.94
C ILE A 87 -17.90 -14.60 3.02
N MET A 88 -18.26 -15.13 4.18
CA MET A 88 -17.35 -15.34 5.29
C MET A 88 -17.35 -16.81 5.68
N ILE A 89 -16.16 -17.38 5.82
CA ILE A 89 -15.94 -18.75 6.27
C ILE A 89 -15.06 -18.69 7.53
N GLU A 90 -15.56 -19.23 8.64
CA GLU A 90 -14.87 -19.27 9.91
C GLU A 90 -14.28 -20.66 10.14
N LEU A 91 -12.97 -20.74 10.37
CA LEU A 91 -12.25 -21.97 10.69
C LEU A 91 -11.93 -21.98 12.18
N ARG A 92 -12.35 -23.03 12.91
CA ARG A 92 -12.22 -23.08 14.37
C ARG A 92 -11.57 -24.39 14.80
N THR A 93 -10.50 -24.31 15.59
CA THR A 93 -9.80 -25.50 16.10
C THR A 93 -10.61 -26.26 17.15
N ALA A 94 -11.80 -25.77 17.51
CA ALA A 94 -12.82 -26.55 18.22
C ALA A 94 -13.39 -27.70 17.37
N GLY A 95 -13.07 -27.75 16.06
CA GLY A 95 -13.53 -28.79 15.14
C GLY A 95 -14.72 -28.36 14.28
N TYR A 96 -14.93 -27.05 14.10
CA TYR A 96 -16.07 -26.53 13.36
C TYR A 96 -15.65 -25.58 12.23
N ILE A 97 -16.47 -25.57 11.18
CA ILE A 97 -16.44 -24.60 10.09
C ILE A 97 -17.83 -23.97 9.97
N GLU A 98 -17.89 -22.65 9.96
CA GLU A 98 -19.13 -21.88 9.93
C GLU A 98 -19.14 -20.98 8.67
N ILE A 99 -20.18 -21.06 7.85
CA ILE A 99 -20.29 -20.33 6.57
C ILE A 99 -21.41 -19.31 6.68
N ASN A 100 -21.13 -18.06 6.30
CA ASN A 100 -22.05 -16.93 6.33
C ASN A 100 -22.03 -16.17 5.00
N GLY A 101 -23.16 -15.53 4.64
CA GLY A 101 -23.31 -14.77 3.40
C GLY A 101 -23.68 -15.61 2.19
N LEU A 102 -24.16 -16.84 2.38
CA LEU A 102 -24.33 -17.80 1.28
C LEU A 102 -25.36 -17.37 0.23
N HIS A 103 -26.24 -16.42 0.57
CA HIS A 103 -27.21 -15.84 -0.35
C HIS A 103 -26.57 -15.12 -1.55
N ASP A 104 -25.31 -14.66 -1.42
CA ASP A 104 -24.50 -14.05 -2.49
C ASP A 104 -23.71 -15.07 -3.33
N ALA A 105 -23.71 -16.33 -2.90
CA ALA A 105 -22.86 -17.40 -3.41
C ALA A 105 -23.66 -18.66 -3.72
N LYS A 106 -24.91 -18.51 -4.17
CA LYS A 106 -25.79 -19.64 -4.51
C LYS A 106 -25.22 -20.55 -5.59
N ASP A 107 -24.51 -19.96 -6.56
CA ASP A 107 -23.77 -20.65 -7.61
C ASP A 107 -22.55 -21.42 -7.08
N LEU A 108 -21.86 -20.87 -6.08
CA LEU A 108 -20.71 -21.51 -5.43
C LEU A 108 -21.13 -22.61 -4.45
N GLN A 109 -22.32 -22.51 -3.85
CA GLN A 109 -22.76 -23.38 -2.74
C GLN A 109 -22.55 -24.88 -3.01
N PRO A 110 -22.98 -25.47 -4.15
CA PRO A 110 -22.78 -26.90 -4.41
C PRO A 110 -21.30 -27.31 -4.43
N GLU A 111 -20.46 -26.48 -5.05
CA GLU A 111 -19.01 -26.73 -5.16
C GLU A 111 -18.32 -26.58 -3.80
N LEU A 112 -18.72 -25.60 -2.99
CA LEU A 112 -18.20 -25.41 -1.65
C LEU A 112 -18.56 -26.58 -0.73
N ILE A 113 -19.79 -27.10 -0.82
CA ILE A 113 -20.21 -28.30 -0.09
C ILE A 113 -19.37 -29.50 -0.53
N ASN A 114 -19.19 -29.69 -1.83
CA ASN A 114 -18.36 -30.75 -2.38
C ASN A 114 -16.90 -30.67 -1.89
N PHE A 115 -16.32 -29.47 -1.87
CA PHE A 115 -14.98 -29.23 -1.30
C PHE A 115 -14.91 -29.61 0.18
N MET A 116 -15.85 -29.16 1.00
CA MET A 116 -15.89 -29.47 2.43
C MET A 116 -15.98 -30.99 2.68
N VAL A 117 -16.85 -31.69 1.96
CA VAL A 117 -17.12 -33.12 2.20
C VAL A 117 -16.08 -34.03 1.54
N GLN A 118 -15.66 -33.75 0.30
CA GLN A 118 -14.77 -34.65 -0.44
C GLN A 118 -13.29 -34.34 -0.20
N GLN A 119 -12.91 -33.06 -0.18
CA GLN A 119 -11.50 -32.66 -0.03
C GLN A 119 -11.12 -32.57 1.45
N TRP A 120 -11.92 -31.86 2.25
CA TRP A 120 -11.65 -31.69 3.68
C TRP A 120 -12.28 -32.76 4.57
N ARG A 121 -13.06 -33.70 4.01
CA ARG A 121 -13.70 -34.81 4.73
C ARG A 121 -14.56 -34.36 5.91
N CYS A 122 -15.11 -33.16 5.83
CA CYS A 122 -16.03 -32.62 6.81
C CYS A 122 -17.38 -33.34 6.75
N LYS A 123 -18.09 -33.33 7.87
CA LYS A 123 -19.47 -33.82 7.96
C LYS A 123 -20.40 -32.65 8.24
N GLU A 124 -21.57 -32.65 7.63
CA GLU A 124 -22.59 -31.66 7.97
C GLU A 124 -22.90 -31.74 9.47
N TYR A 125 -22.94 -30.58 10.12
CA TYR A 125 -23.16 -30.52 11.57
C TYR A 125 -24.58 -30.93 11.90
N THR A 126 -24.70 -31.95 12.76
CA THR A 126 -25.99 -32.33 13.33
C THR A 126 -26.07 -31.78 14.75
N LYS A 127 -27.06 -30.90 15.00
CA LYS A 127 -27.31 -30.35 16.33
C LYS A 127 -27.63 -31.46 17.34
N TYR A 128 -27.14 -31.30 18.56
CA TYR A 128 -27.58 -32.11 19.68
C TYR A 128 -29.00 -31.74 20.10
N MET A 129 -29.70 -32.69 20.73
CA MET A 129 -31.11 -32.52 21.14
C MET A 129 -31.34 -31.38 22.15
N TRP A 130 -30.30 -30.96 22.87
CA TRP A 130 -30.35 -29.88 23.86
C TRP A 130 -29.92 -28.51 23.30
N GLU A 131 -29.51 -28.42 22.04
CA GLU A 131 -29.13 -27.15 21.43
C GLU A 131 -30.35 -26.33 21.01
N SER A 132 -30.20 -25.00 21.10
CA SER A 132 -31.18 -24.04 20.58
C SER A 132 -31.45 -24.26 19.09
N SER A 133 -32.70 -24.01 18.67
CA SER A 133 -33.09 -24.01 17.27
C SER A 133 -32.58 -22.78 16.48
N GLU A 134 -31.98 -21.80 17.16
CA GLU A 134 -31.43 -20.62 16.52
C GLU A 134 -30.13 -20.95 15.77
N ASN A 135 -30.10 -20.58 14.48
CA ASN A 135 -28.93 -20.73 13.62
C ASN A 135 -28.02 -19.50 13.74
N PHE A 136 -26.73 -19.72 13.98
CA PHE A 136 -25.71 -18.66 14.06
C PHE A 136 -24.90 -18.48 12.77
N CYS A 137 -25.12 -19.35 11.79
CA CYS A 137 -24.53 -19.29 10.45
C CYS A 137 -25.47 -19.94 9.41
N ASP A 138 -25.16 -19.79 8.13
CA ASP A 138 -25.96 -20.35 7.03
C ASP A 138 -25.74 -21.86 6.89
N LEU A 139 -24.49 -22.31 6.99
CA LEU A 139 -24.11 -23.72 7.03
C LEU A 139 -23.04 -23.95 8.10
N LYS A 140 -23.08 -25.13 8.73
CA LYS A 140 -22.10 -25.55 9.75
C LYS A 140 -21.60 -26.96 9.46
N TYR A 141 -20.30 -27.16 9.58
CA TYR A 141 -19.63 -28.44 9.35
C TYR A 141 -18.74 -28.82 10.53
N THR A 142 -18.68 -30.12 10.80
CA THR A 142 -17.70 -30.73 11.72
C THR A 142 -16.47 -31.13 10.92
N ALA A 143 -15.32 -30.58 11.29
CA ALA A 143 -14.02 -30.94 10.74
C ALA A 143 -13.57 -32.32 11.27
N PRO A 144 -12.91 -33.16 10.45
CA PRO A 144 -12.33 -34.40 10.94
C PRO A 144 -11.06 -34.14 11.76
N ASP A 145 -10.68 -35.12 12.57
CA ASP A 145 -9.42 -35.09 13.32
C ASP A 145 -8.23 -34.84 12.40
N GLY A 146 -7.36 -33.92 12.81
CA GLY A 146 -6.14 -33.57 12.08
C GLY A 146 -6.32 -32.56 10.93
N LEU A 147 -7.54 -32.15 10.57
CA LEU A 147 -7.72 -31.05 9.60
C LEU A 147 -7.15 -29.74 10.17
N PHE A 148 -7.54 -29.42 11.40
CA PHE A 148 -7.00 -28.32 12.19
C PHE A 148 -6.00 -28.87 13.21
N THR A 149 -4.77 -28.38 13.17
CA THR A 149 -3.69 -28.81 14.06
C THR A 149 -3.13 -27.62 14.84
N ARG A 150 -2.67 -27.89 16.06
CA ARG A 150 -2.08 -26.90 16.96
C ARG A 150 -0.90 -27.52 17.69
N GLU A 151 0.19 -26.78 17.79
CA GLU A 151 1.35 -27.13 18.61
C GLU A 151 1.67 -25.96 19.54
N GLY A 152 1.17 -26.02 20.78
CA GLY A 152 1.23 -24.89 21.69
C GLY A 152 0.46 -23.69 21.15
N LEU A 153 1.18 -22.64 20.73
CA LEU A 153 0.59 -21.41 20.16
C LEU A 153 0.63 -21.35 18.62
N THR A 154 1.36 -22.25 17.96
CA THR A 154 1.37 -22.35 16.49
C THR A 154 0.22 -23.23 16.03
N ASN A 155 -0.25 -23.04 14.80
CA ASN A 155 -1.39 -23.76 14.23
C ASN A 155 -1.35 -23.72 12.70
N ASN A 156 -2.17 -24.54 12.04
CA ASN A 156 -2.21 -24.64 10.57
C ASN A 156 -3.33 -23.82 9.90
N LEU A 157 -3.99 -22.89 10.61
CA LEU A 157 -5.11 -22.12 10.04
C LEU A 157 -4.65 -21.22 8.87
N GLY A 158 -3.42 -20.70 8.90
CA GLY A 158 -2.85 -19.95 7.79
C GLY A 158 -2.78 -20.78 6.50
N LYS A 159 -2.29 -22.03 6.62
CA LYS A 159 -2.26 -22.98 5.50
C LYS A 159 -3.66 -23.33 4.99
N ARG A 160 -4.61 -23.62 5.89
CA ARG A 160 -6.01 -23.90 5.50
C ARG A 160 -6.69 -22.70 4.86
N THR A 161 -6.32 -21.49 5.26
CA THR A 161 -6.79 -20.23 4.64
C THR A 161 -6.31 -20.12 3.20
N ILE A 162 -5.03 -20.40 2.92
CA ILE A 162 -4.50 -20.38 1.56
C ILE A 162 -5.12 -21.48 0.69
N GLU A 163 -5.27 -22.70 1.21
CA GLU A 163 -5.94 -23.78 0.47
C GLU A 163 -7.40 -23.46 0.13
N LEU A 164 -8.14 -22.88 1.08
CA LEU A 164 -9.51 -22.43 0.88
C LEU A 164 -9.54 -21.32 -0.18
N ALA A 165 -8.62 -20.36 -0.11
CA ALA A 165 -8.53 -19.28 -1.09
C ALA A 165 -8.21 -19.80 -2.50
N ASP A 166 -7.30 -20.76 -2.65
CA ASP A 166 -6.98 -21.40 -3.92
C ASP A 166 -8.19 -22.12 -4.54
N PHE A 167 -9.07 -22.73 -3.72
CA PHE A 167 -10.33 -23.34 -4.19
C PHE A 167 -11.34 -22.28 -4.64
N LEU A 168 -11.58 -21.27 -3.82
CA LEU A 168 -12.55 -20.20 -4.11
C LEU A 168 -12.14 -19.35 -5.32
N ALA A 169 -10.83 -19.16 -5.53
CA ALA A 169 -10.27 -18.49 -6.68
C ALA A 169 -10.69 -19.13 -8.02
N GLN A 170 -10.85 -20.46 -8.06
CA GLN A 170 -11.30 -21.19 -9.26
C GLN A 170 -12.75 -20.84 -9.64
N HIS A 171 -13.52 -20.33 -8.67
CA HIS A 171 -14.92 -19.98 -8.79
C HIS A 171 -15.16 -18.46 -8.80
N GLY A 172 -14.11 -17.65 -9.02
CA GLY A 172 -14.24 -16.18 -9.15
C GLY A 172 -14.31 -15.41 -7.83
N TRP A 173 -13.87 -16.03 -6.73
CA TRP A 173 -13.87 -15.41 -5.40
C TRP A 173 -12.43 -15.11 -4.95
N ALA A 174 -12.14 -13.85 -4.66
CA ALA A 174 -10.83 -13.44 -4.15
C ALA A 174 -10.84 -13.32 -2.63
N LEU A 175 -9.75 -13.75 -1.98
CA LEU A 175 -9.50 -13.47 -0.58
C LEU A 175 -9.45 -11.95 -0.37
N LEU A 176 -10.37 -11.42 0.43
CA LEU A 176 -10.41 -10.01 0.77
C LEU A 176 -9.65 -9.76 2.07
N LEU A 177 -10.02 -10.46 3.13
CA LEU A 177 -9.48 -10.27 4.48
C LEU A 177 -9.41 -11.60 5.23
N CYS A 178 -8.51 -11.70 6.19
CA CYS A 178 -8.56 -12.75 7.20
C CYS A 178 -8.06 -12.26 8.55
N ASN A 179 -8.64 -12.81 9.62
CA ASN A 179 -8.35 -12.35 10.97
C ASN A 179 -8.43 -13.51 11.94
N GLY A 180 -7.43 -13.59 12.81
CA GLY A 180 -7.35 -14.56 13.88
C GLY A 180 -8.01 -14.08 15.17
N GLY A 181 -8.43 -15.04 15.99
CA GLY A 181 -8.84 -14.84 17.37
C GLY A 181 -8.57 -16.09 18.21
N SER A 182 -8.80 -15.97 19.51
CA SER A 182 -8.65 -17.10 20.43
C SER A 182 -9.61 -17.09 21.61
N VAL A 183 -9.94 -18.27 22.12
CA VAL A 183 -10.79 -18.50 23.30
C VAL A 183 -10.10 -19.50 24.21
N THR A 184 -10.18 -19.27 25.51
CA THR A 184 -9.75 -20.21 26.55
C THR A 184 -10.96 -20.54 27.43
N PRO A 185 -11.64 -21.69 27.24
CA PRO A 185 -12.91 -21.98 27.93
C PRO A 185 -12.80 -22.01 29.46
N ASN A 186 -11.69 -22.54 30.00
CA ASN A 186 -11.46 -22.65 31.44
C ASN A 186 -10.08 -22.10 31.84
N PRO A 187 -9.89 -20.77 31.83
CA PRO A 187 -8.59 -20.14 32.02
C PRO A 187 -8.06 -20.31 33.46
N SER A 188 -8.90 -20.64 34.43
CA SER A 188 -8.46 -20.87 35.81
C SER A 188 -7.86 -22.25 36.05
N HIS A 189 -8.25 -23.26 35.27
CA HIS A 189 -7.79 -24.64 35.44
C HIS A 189 -6.90 -25.12 34.30
N SER A 190 -7.21 -24.69 33.07
CA SER A 190 -6.53 -25.10 31.84
C SER A 190 -6.24 -23.88 30.96
N PRO A 191 -5.44 -22.90 31.44
CA PRO A 191 -5.19 -21.65 30.73
C PRO A 191 -4.50 -21.81 29.36
N ASN A 192 -3.86 -22.95 29.11
CA ASN A 192 -3.22 -23.25 27.82
C ASN A 192 -4.13 -24.08 26.87
N ASN A 193 -5.37 -24.36 27.29
CA ASN A 193 -6.37 -24.98 26.41
C ASN A 193 -7.02 -23.90 25.54
N ILE A 194 -6.29 -23.48 24.51
CA ILE A 194 -6.66 -22.39 23.62
C ILE A 194 -7.32 -22.97 22.37
N ILE A 195 -8.52 -22.46 22.07
CA ILE A 195 -9.22 -22.62 20.80
C ILE A 195 -8.83 -21.45 19.91
N ARG A 196 -8.36 -21.71 18.69
CA ARG A 196 -8.05 -20.70 17.68
C ARG A 196 -9.22 -20.58 16.71
N GLU A 197 -9.45 -19.36 16.25
CA GLU A 197 -10.50 -19.02 15.29
C GLU A 197 -9.88 -18.18 14.18
N GLN A 198 -10.29 -18.42 12.93
CA GLN A 198 -9.88 -17.63 11.77
C GLN A 198 -11.11 -17.29 10.94
N GLN A 199 -11.49 -16.02 10.90
CA GLN A 199 -12.53 -15.54 10.00
C GLN A 199 -11.90 -15.16 8.66
N VAL A 200 -12.30 -15.82 7.59
CA VAL A 200 -11.80 -15.58 6.23
C VAL A 200 -12.92 -15.02 5.37
N LYS A 201 -12.72 -13.83 4.79
CA LYS A 201 -13.72 -13.13 3.99
C LYS A 201 -13.30 -13.10 2.52
N PHE A 202 -14.25 -13.42 1.65
CA PHE A 202 -14.06 -13.41 0.21
C PHE A 202 -15.04 -12.47 -0.46
N THR A 203 -14.63 -11.95 -1.62
CA THR A 203 -15.48 -11.12 -2.45
C THR A 203 -15.43 -11.57 -3.90
N ARG A 204 -16.55 -11.49 -4.60
CA ARG A 204 -16.62 -11.86 -6.01
C ARG A 204 -15.85 -10.85 -6.87
N THR A 205 -15.03 -11.36 -7.79
CA THR A 205 -14.23 -10.50 -8.68
C THR A 205 -13.90 -11.21 -9.99
N THR A 206 -13.08 -10.59 -10.85
CA THR A 206 -12.69 -11.19 -12.12
C THR A 206 -11.80 -12.42 -11.91
N PRO A 207 -11.84 -13.43 -12.80
CA PRO A 207 -11.02 -14.63 -12.67
C PRO A 207 -9.52 -14.35 -12.51
N GLU A 208 -9.00 -13.30 -13.16
CA GLU A 208 -7.59 -12.91 -13.11
C GLU A 208 -7.20 -12.46 -11.70
N LYS A 209 -8.01 -11.58 -11.09
CA LYS A 209 -7.77 -11.07 -9.73
C LYS A 209 -8.00 -12.15 -8.67
N ALA A 210 -8.98 -13.05 -8.90
CA ALA A 210 -9.27 -14.16 -8.01
C ALA A 210 -8.12 -15.19 -7.99
N LYS A 211 -7.58 -15.55 -9.16
CA LYS A 211 -6.54 -16.58 -9.33
C LYS A 211 -5.12 -16.08 -9.10
N ALA A 212 -4.94 -14.81 -8.78
CA ALA A 212 -3.64 -14.25 -8.45
C ALA A 212 -3.02 -15.00 -7.25
N PRO A 213 -1.77 -15.51 -7.35
CA PRO A 213 -1.14 -16.29 -6.28
C PRO A 213 -1.09 -15.54 -4.95
N LEU A 214 -1.28 -16.27 -3.85
CA LEU A 214 -1.25 -15.72 -2.51
C LEU A 214 -0.07 -16.29 -1.72
N LEU A 215 0.51 -15.44 -0.88
CA LEU A 215 1.53 -15.82 0.09
C LEU A 215 1.16 -15.23 1.45
N MET A 216 0.97 -16.07 2.45
CA MET A 216 0.81 -15.66 3.83
C MET A 216 2.13 -15.79 4.58
N ILE A 217 2.52 -14.75 5.30
CA ILE A 217 3.68 -14.73 6.18
C ILE A 217 3.21 -14.39 7.59
N GLU A 218 3.49 -15.27 8.55
CA GLU A 218 3.10 -15.09 9.94
C GLU A 218 4.34 -14.88 10.81
N LEU A 219 4.36 -13.79 11.56
CA LEU A 219 5.40 -13.47 12.53
C LEU A 219 4.87 -13.80 13.92
N ARG A 220 5.55 -14.65 14.68
CA ARG A 220 5.10 -15.12 16.00
C ARG A 220 6.17 -14.98 17.07
N THR A 221 5.74 -14.61 18.27
CA THR A 221 6.53 -14.78 19.50
C THR A 221 5.86 -15.82 20.38
N VAL A 222 6.62 -16.82 20.82
CA VAL A 222 6.11 -17.93 21.64
C VAL A 222 6.87 -17.98 22.96
N PRO A 223 6.26 -17.57 24.08
CA PRO A 223 6.90 -17.64 25.39
C PRO A 223 7.31 -19.06 25.75
N TYR A 224 8.47 -19.23 26.39
CA TYR A 224 8.93 -20.51 26.93
C TYR A 224 9.41 -20.42 28.38
N SER A 225 9.56 -19.21 28.92
CA SER A 225 9.86 -18.95 30.32
C SER A 225 9.11 -17.72 30.80
N ASP A 226 8.68 -17.71 32.06
CA ASP A 226 8.21 -16.53 32.75
C ASP A 226 9.20 -16.03 33.82
N GLY A 227 10.34 -16.68 34.06
CA GLY A 227 11.31 -16.27 35.09
C GLY A 227 12.79 -16.57 34.74
N PRO A 228 13.54 -15.63 34.13
CA PRO A 228 13.06 -14.39 33.53
C PRO A 228 12.20 -14.68 32.28
N PRO A 229 11.35 -13.73 31.87
CA PRO A 229 10.50 -13.87 30.69
C PRO A 229 11.32 -14.06 29.42
N ALA A 230 11.02 -15.11 28.66
CA ALA A 230 11.69 -15.40 27.41
C ALA A 230 10.76 -16.05 26.38
N TRP A 231 11.05 -15.86 25.10
CA TRP A 231 10.23 -16.30 23.97
C TRP A 231 11.08 -16.71 22.78
N TYR A 232 10.55 -17.61 21.97
CA TYR A 232 11.04 -17.90 20.63
C TYR A 232 10.41 -16.93 19.63
N GLY A 233 11.16 -16.53 18.60
CA GLY A 233 10.62 -15.84 17.44
C GLY A 233 10.49 -16.82 16.27
N TYR A 234 9.33 -16.85 15.61
CA TYR A 234 9.08 -17.69 14.44
C TYR A 234 8.55 -16.89 13.27
N ILE A 235 8.96 -17.27 12.06
CA ILE A 235 8.45 -16.75 10.80
C ILE A 235 7.95 -17.96 10.01
N GLU A 236 6.67 -17.98 9.70
CA GLU A 236 5.99 -19.07 9.00
C GLU A 236 5.55 -18.55 7.63
N ILE A 237 5.79 -19.32 6.58
CA ILE A 237 5.40 -18.98 5.21
C ILE A 237 4.42 -20.05 4.72
N CYS A 238 3.24 -19.62 4.28
CA CYS A 238 2.21 -20.46 3.65
C CYS A 238 1.91 -19.94 2.24
N GLY A 239 1.96 -20.82 1.25
CA GLY A 239 1.75 -20.48 -0.16
C GLY A 239 2.86 -21.01 -1.06
N LYS A 240 2.53 -21.16 -2.35
CA LYS A 240 3.44 -21.70 -3.36
C LYS A 240 4.63 -20.77 -3.57
N ASP A 241 5.76 -21.34 -4.00
CA ASP A 241 6.91 -20.56 -4.47
C ASP A 241 6.63 -19.95 -5.84
N THR A 242 5.79 -18.92 -5.86
CA THR A 242 5.55 -18.10 -7.04
C THR A 242 6.75 -17.18 -7.24
N ASN A 243 7.17 -16.98 -8.48
CA ASN A 243 8.28 -16.10 -8.91
C ASN A 243 9.61 -16.24 -8.11
N GLY A 244 9.86 -17.39 -7.49
CA GLY A 244 11.06 -17.62 -6.67
C GLY A 244 11.05 -16.87 -5.32
N VAL A 245 9.89 -16.36 -4.88
CA VAL A 245 9.74 -15.56 -3.66
C VAL A 245 10.28 -16.25 -2.41
N HIS A 246 10.21 -17.59 -2.33
CA HIS A 246 10.77 -18.32 -1.19
C HIS A 246 12.28 -18.11 -1.09
N GLY A 247 12.99 -18.08 -2.22
CA GLY A 247 14.43 -17.80 -2.26
C GLY A 247 14.77 -16.35 -1.92
N HIS A 248 13.92 -15.39 -2.33
CA HIS A 248 14.06 -13.98 -1.95
C HIS A 248 13.86 -13.77 -0.45
N LEU A 249 12.81 -14.36 0.12
CA LEU A 249 12.50 -14.32 1.53
C LEU A 249 13.57 -15.01 2.38
N ASP A 250 14.08 -16.17 1.94
CA ASP A 250 15.16 -16.87 2.63
C ASP A 250 16.40 -15.99 2.81
N ARG A 251 16.82 -15.30 1.73
CA ARG A 251 17.94 -14.34 1.80
C ARG A 251 17.63 -13.18 2.74
N PHE A 252 16.44 -12.59 2.64
CA PHE A 252 16.04 -11.46 3.49
C PHE A 252 15.98 -11.85 4.98
N ILE A 253 15.31 -12.95 5.28
CA ILE A 253 15.11 -13.46 6.63
C ILE A 253 16.44 -13.86 7.25
N THR A 254 17.26 -14.63 6.53
CA THR A 254 18.56 -15.08 7.04
C THR A 254 19.51 -13.92 7.27
N HIS A 255 19.63 -13.00 6.30
CA HIS A 255 20.58 -11.90 6.36
C HIS A 255 20.15 -10.78 7.32
N TYR A 256 18.91 -10.31 7.23
CA TYR A 256 18.46 -9.14 7.98
C TYR A 256 17.70 -9.49 9.26
N MET A 257 16.92 -10.56 9.25
CA MET A 257 16.16 -11.01 10.42
C MET A 257 16.93 -12.04 11.26
N HIS A 258 18.17 -12.40 10.88
CA HIS A 258 18.98 -13.44 11.51
C HIS A 258 18.17 -14.73 11.71
N GLY A 259 17.37 -15.06 10.70
CA GLY A 259 16.52 -16.23 10.72
C GLY A 259 17.31 -17.49 10.41
N ASN A 260 17.09 -18.55 11.15
CA ASN A 260 17.58 -19.88 10.83
C ASN A 260 16.41 -20.71 10.30
N CYS A 261 16.52 -21.20 9.07
CA CYS A 261 15.52 -22.09 8.49
C CYS A 261 15.48 -23.39 9.30
N ILE A 262 14.33 -23.71 9.89
CA ILE A 262 14.12 -24.90 10.72
C ILE A 262 13.25 -25.96 10.03
N GLY A 263 12.71 -25.65 8.85
CA GLY A 263 12.11 -26.65 7.97
C GLY A 263 11.62 -26.08 6.64
N ARG A 264 11.60 -26.94 5.61
CA ARG A 264 11.06 -26.67 4.26
C ARG A 264 10.22 -27.86 3.80
N GLY A 265 9.15 -27.59 3.06
CA GLY A 265 8.35 -28.63 2.43
C GLY A 265 7.39 -29.31 3.39
N ASN A 266 6.35 -28.57 3.79
CA ASN A 266 5.25 -29.03 4.64
C ASN A 266 5.68 -29.38 6.08
N VAL A 267 6.20 -28.37 6.79
CA VAL A 267 6.63 -28.45 8.19
C VAL A 267 5.39 -28.43 9.10
N GLY A 268 4.55 -29.46 9.03
CA GLY A 268 3.35 -29.67 9.85
C GLY A 268 2.21 -28.66 9.64
N HIS A 269 2.46 -27.38 9.85
CA HIS A 269 1.47 -26.29 9.85
C HIS A 269 1.76 -25.15 8.87
N CYS A 270 2.95 -25.09 8.25
CA CYS A 270 3.31 -24.13 7.19
C CYS A 270 4.22 -24.79 6.12
N ASP A 271 4.55 -24.04 5.06
CA ASP A 271 5.37 -24.54 3.95
C ASP A 271 6.87 -24.32 4.17
N VAL A 272 7.24 -23.21 4.80
CA VAL A 272 8.62 -22.92 5.25
C VAL A 272 8.59 -22.25 6.62
N MET A 273 9.49 -22.65 7.51
CA MET A 273 9.55 -22.13 8.88
C MET A 273 10.98 -21.67 9.23
N TYR A 274 11.08 -20.50 9.87
CA TYR A 274 12.33 -19.96 10.41
C TYR A 274 12.18 -19.67 11.90
N SER A 275 13.27 -19.87 12.64
CA SER A 275 13.45 -19.29 13.97
C SER A 275 14.23 -17.98 13.88
N THR A 276 13.96 -16.99 14.72
CA THR A 276 14.69 -15.71 14.75
C THR A 276 14.89 -15.20 16.17
N THR A 277 16.02 -14.56 16.41
CA THR A 277 16.34 -13.86 17.67
C THR A 277 16.04 -12.36 17.61
N LYS A 278 15.56 -11.84 16.47
CA LYS A 278 15.29 -10.41 16.28
C LYS A 278 13.97 -9.94 16.86
N PHE A 279 13.04 -10.85 17.14
CA PHE A 279 11.80 -10.52 17.82
C PHE A 279 12.06 -10.32 19.31
N ARG A 280 11.93 -9.07 19.73
CA ARG A 280 12.17 -8.62 21.10
C ARG A 280 10.85 -8.19 21.70
N LYS A 281 10.64 -8.57 22.94
CA LYS A 281 9.61 -8.06 23.82
C LYS A 281 10.31 -7.49 25.06
N LYS A 282 9.82 -6.39 25.61
CA LYS A 282 10.21 -5.94 26.96
C LYS A 282 8.98 -5.92 27.86
N PRO A 283 9.11 -6.12 29.17
CA PRO A 283 8.00 -5.95 30.09
C PRO A 283 7.36 -4.57 29.95
N SER A 284 6.05 -4.49 30.20
CA SER A 284 5.31 -3.23 30.28
C SER A 284 5.93 -2.32 31.34
N SER A 285 6.00 -1.01 31.07
CA SER A 285 6.48 0.02 32.01
C SER A 285 5.49 0.31 33.15
N ASN A 286 4.38 -0.42 33.26
CA ASN A 286 3.35 -0.16 34.27
C ASN A 286 3.78 -0.74 35.63
N ASN A 287 4.58 0.00 36.38
CA ASN A 287 4.86 0.05 37.84
C ASN A 287 4.71 -1.18 38.78
N GLU A 288 4.60 -2.43 38.33
CA GLU A 288 4.54 -3.62 39.21
C GLU A 288 5.44 -4.74 38.68
N ASN A 289 6.77 -4.58 38.66
CA ASN A 289 7.71 -5.63 38.18
C ASN A 289 7.33 -6.21 36.78
N GLY A 290 6.59 -5.45 35.96
CA GLY A 290 6.05 -5.87 34.67
C GLY A 290 4.88 -6.87 34.72
N ARG A 291 4.25 -7.13 35.88
CA ARG A 291 3.14 -8.09 36.05
C ARG A 291 1.93 -7.44 36.70
N TYR A 292 0.76 -7.62 36.11
CA TYR A 292 -0.52 -7.21 36.68
C TYR A 292 -1.48 -8.40 36.72
N GLY A 293 -1.96 -8.80 37.91
CA GLY A 293 -2.89 -9.91 38.06
C GLY A 293 -2.38 -11.27 37.54
N GLY A 294 -1.05 -11.50 37.57
CA GLY A 294 -0.40 -12.70 37.02
C GLY A 294 -0.04 -12.59 35.52
N TYR A 295 -0.42 -11.51 34.83
CA TYR A 295 -0.15 -11.31 33.41
C TYR A 295 1.05 -10.40 33.17
N MET A 296 1.93 -10.84 32.28
CA MET A 296 3.06 -10.06 31.80
C MET A 296 2.82 -9.56 30.38
N ASN A 297 2.29 -8.35 30.33
CA ASN A 297 2.13 -7.57 29.11
C ASN A 297 3.47 -6.88 28.80
N GLY A 298 3.77 -6.72 27.51
CA GLY A 298 5.02 -6.09 27.13
C GLY A 298 5.01 -5.53 25.72
N GLU A 299 5.85 -4.53 25.49
CA GLU A 299 6.05 -3.93 24.17
C GLU A 299 6.88 -4.87 23.31
N SER A 300 6.48 -5.04 22.05
CA SER A 300 7.24 -5.86 21.09
C SER A 300 7.71 -5.02 19.91
N ASN A 301 8.83 -5.42 19.32
CA ASN A 301 9.33 -4.80 18.09
C ASN A 301 8.75 -5.47 16.81
N ILE A 302 7.73 -6.34 16.93
CA ILE A 302 7.23 -7.13 15.80
C ILE A 302 6.72 -6.22 14.68
N GLY A 303 6.01 -5.14 15.01
CA GLY A 303 5.52 -4.16 14.02
C GLY A 303 6.63 -3.48 13.23
N LYS A 304 7.82 -3.28 13.82
CA LYS A 304 8.98 -2.75 13.09
C LYS A 304 9.47 -3.74 12.03
N TRP A 305 9.47 -5.03 12.35
CA TRP A 305 9.86 -6.08 11.41
C TRP A 305 8.81 -6.34 10.35
N THR A 306 7.53 -6.20 10.70
CA THR A 306 6.41 -6.21 9.76
C THR A 306 6.60 -5.15 8.69
N MET A 307 6.86 -3.90 9.08
CA MET A 307 7.09 -2.83 8.10
C MET A 307 8.30 -3.12 7.21
N ARG A 308 9.42 -3.59 7.78
CA ARG A 308 10.60 -3.98 6.98
C ARG A 308 10.32 -5.10 5.98
N LEU A 309 9.50 -6.07 6.38
CA LEU A 309 9.08 -7.16 5.50
C LEU A 309 8.14 -6.64 4.41
N CYS A 310 7.24 -5.71 4.73
CA CYS A 310 6.40 -5.03 3.75
C CYS A 310 7.25 -4.23 2.76
N ASP A 311 8.18 -3.39 3.22
CA ASP A 311 9.10 -2.63 2.36
C ASP A 311 9.86 -3.57 1.43
N PHE A 312 10.30 -4.73 1.93
CA PHE A 312 10.96 -5.74 1.11
C PHE A 312 10.03 -6.37 0.08
N MET A 313 8.88 -6.88 0.50
CA MET A 313 7.95 -7.60 -0.38
C MET A 313 7.32 -6.67 -1.43
N VAL A 314 6.93 -5.47 -1.00
CA VAL A 314 6.14 -4.53 -1.79
C VAL A 314 7.04 -3.61 -2.60
N ASP A 315 8.05 -2.99 -1.98
CA ASP A 315 8.85 -1.96 -2.64
C ASP A 315 10.14 -2.52 -3.27
N HIS A 316 10.77 -3.52 -2.64
CA HIS A 316 12.02 -4.08 -3.15
C HIS A 316 11.82 -5.19 -4.17
N LEU A 317 10.91 -6.15 -3.93
CA LEU A 317 10.56 -7.15 -4.94
C LEU A 317 9.60 -6.59 -6.00
N GLY A 318 8.75 -5.64 -5.63
CA GLY A 318 7.91 -4.89 -6.58
C GLY A 318 6.74 -5.67 -7.19
N GLU A 319 6.61 -6.98 -6.95
CA GLU A 319 5.55 -7.84 -7.54
C GLU A 319 4.51 -8.37 -6.54
N TRP A 320 4.49 -7.87 -5.31
CA TRP A 320 3.62 -8.37 -4.26
C TRP A 320 2.87 -7.23 -3.58
N ASP A 321 1.54 -7.28 -3.60
CA ASP A 321 0.69 -6.30 -2.91
C ASP A 321 0.23 -6.86 -1.56
N LEU A 322 0.42 -6.09 -0.48
CA LEU A 322 -0.12 -6.42 0.83
C LEU A 322 -1.64 -6.25 0.83
N ILE A 323 -2.38 -7.31 1.13
CA ILE A 323 -3.86 -7.30 1.17
C ILE A 323 -4.42 -7.50 2.58
N VAL A 324 -3.66 -8.13 3.48
CA VAL A 324 -4.04 -8.33 4.89
C VAL A 324 -2.86 -8.04 5.78
N CYS A 325 -3.07 -7.27 6.84
CA CYS A 325 -2.17 -7.13 7.98
C CYS A 325 -3.00 -7.13 9.26
N ASN A 326 -3.00 -8.26 9.98
CA ASN A 326 -3.77 -8.42 11.20
C ASN A 326 -2.84 -8.82 12.35
N SER A 327 -3.14 -8.35 13.57
CA SER A 327 -2.40 -8.72 14.77
C SER A 327 -3.30 -9.39 15.78
N ASP A 328 -2.78 -10.40 16.47
CA ASP A 328 -3.45 -11.04 17.58
C ASP A 328 -2.53 -11.10 18.81
N ASN A 329 -3.14 -11.11 19.99
CA ASN A 329 -2.48 -11.31 21.27
C ASN A 329 -2.92 -12.64 21.85
N LEU A 330 -1.95 -13.48 22.18
CA LEU A 330 -2.17 -14.77 22.82
C LEU A 330 -1.44 -14.78 24.15
N ASP A 331 -1.74 -15.72 25.02
CA ASP A 331 -0.99 -15.89 26.26
C ASP A 331 -0.53 -17.35 26.40
N ARG A 332 0.68 -17.53 26.92
CA ARG A 332 1.11 -18.82 27.48
C ARG A 332 1.20 -18.69 28.98
N SER A 333 0.56 -19.61 29.69
CA SER A 333 0.53 -19.63 31.15
C SER A 333 1.45 -20.70 31.71
N PHE A 334 2.21 -20.33 32.73
CA PHE A 334 3.18 -21.15 33.44
C PHE A 334 2.63 -21.43 34.83
N GLN A 335 2.52 -22.72 35.17
CA GLN A 335 2.04 -23.13 36.48
C GLN A 335 3.13 -22.97 37.51
N HIS A 336 2.76 -22.40 38.65
CA HIS A 336 3.59 -22.30 39.85
C HIS A 336 2.83 -22.87 41.04
N GLY A 337 3.58 -23.31 42.05
CA GLY A 337 3.02 -24.00 43.20
C GLY A 337 2.38 -25.35 42.86
N SER A 338 1.67 -25.93 43.82
CA SER A 338 1.01 -27.24 43.73
C SER A 338 -0.24 -27.30 44.60
N GLY A 339 -1.17 -28.20 44.28
CA GLY A 339 -2.41 -28.37 45.04
C GLY A 339 -3.28 -27.11 45.05
N ASP A 340 -3.79 -26.75 46.22
CA ASP A 340 -4.66 -25.57 46.40
C ASP A 340 -3.91 -24.24 46.27
N ASN A 341 -2.58 -24.24 46.39
CA ASN A 341 -1.73 -23.07 46.22
C ASN A 341 -1.27 -22.88 44.76
N LYS A 342 -1.82 -23.64 43.80
CA LYS A 342 -1.46 -23.49 42.39
C LYS A 342 -1.90 -22.12 41.87
N TYR A 343 -1.01 -21.44 41.16
CA TYR A 343 -1.31 -20.21 40.45
C TYR A 343 -0.62 -20.21 39.08
N PHE A 344 -1.07 -19.32 38.20
CA PHE A 344 -0.54 -19.20 36.86
C PHE A 344 0.02 -17.81 36.63
N ASN A 345 1.21 -17.79 36.05
CA ASN A 345 1.79 -16.60 35.47
C ASN A 345 1.64 -16.67 33.96
N SER A 346 1.02 -15.68 33.35
CA SER A 346 0.80 -15.63 31.90
C SER A 346 1.78 -14.66 31.25
N VAL A 347 2.40 -15.07 30.14
CA VAL A 347 3.26 -14.21 29.33
C VAL A 347 2.61 -14.04 27.96
N THR A 348 2.42 -12.79 27.53
CA THR A 348 1.79 -12.51 26.24
C THR A 348 2.69 -12.88 25.07
N ALA A 349 2.14 -13.63 24.14
CA ALA A 349 2.61 -13.89 22.80
C ALA A 349 2.00 -12.89 21.82
N ARG A 350 2.74 -12.58 20.76
CA ARG A 350 2.31 -11.74 19.64
C ARG A 350 2.31 -12.54 18.37
N GLU A 351 1.27 -12.35 17.58
CA GLU A 351 1.12 -12.90 16.24
C GLU A 351 0.79 -11.76 15.27
N MET A 352 1.41 -11.79 14.09
CA MET A 352 1.12 -10.87 13.01
C MET A 352 1.00 -11.63 11.71
N GLN A 353 -0.18 -11.61 11.11
CA GLN A 353 -0.50 -12.26 9.84
C GLN A 353 -0.43 -11.24 8.71
N LEU A 354 0.38 -11.52 7.71
CA LEU A 354 0.50 -10.74 6.49
C LEU A 354 0.08 -11.62 5.33
N VAL A 355 -0.81 -11.14 4.46
CA VAL A 355 -1.11 -11.83 3.20
C VAL A 355 -0.76 -10.91 2.05
N PHE A 356 0.06 -11.44 1.15
CA PHE A 356 0.48 -10.80 -0.08
C PHE A 356 -0.19 -11.48 -1.27
N ARG A 357 -0.60 -10.68 -2.24
CA ARG A 357 -1.08 -11.15 -3.55
C ARG A 357 -0.02 -10.85 -4.59
N HIS A 358 0.39 -11.87 -5.32
CA HIS A 358 1.31 -11.71 -6.44
C HIS A 358 0.62 -10.98 -7.59
N LYS A 359 1.36 -10.07 -8.20
CA LYS A 359 0.95 -9.33 -9.38
C LYS A 359 2.00 -9.54 -10.46
N ALA A 360 1.70 -10.45 -11.40
CA ALA A 360 2.60 -10.75 -12.50
C ALA A 360 2.92 -9.48 -13.30
N GLY A 361 4.22 -9.20 -13.48
CA GLY A 361 4.69 -7.95 -14.10
C GLY A 361 4.88 -6.79 -13.13
N GLY A 362 4.96 -7.06 -11.82
CA GLY A 362 5.16 -6.04 -10.80
C GLY A 362 3.90 -5.25 -10.45
N ARG A 363 4.06 -4.19 -9.68
CA ARG A 363 3.29 -2.97 -9.89
C ARG A 363 3.63 -2.41 -11.28
N GLY A 364 3.23 -3.13 -12.32
CA GLY A 364 2.61 -2.44 -13.43
C GLY A 364 1.55 -1.55 -12.78
N VAL A 365 1.78 -0.25 -12.75
CA VAL A 365 0.68 0.68 -12.91
C VAL A 365 0.08 0.22 -14.21
N PHE A 366 -0.92 -0.67 -14.11
CA PHE A 366 -1.57 -1.20 -15.28
C PHE A 366 -1.93 0.04 -16.09
N MET A 367 -1.58 0.01 -17.36
CA MET A 367 -2.34 0.68 -18.39
C MET A 367 -3.77 0.09 -18.42
N SER A 368 -4.46 0.08 -17.27
CA SER A 368 -5.91 0.03 -17.24
C SER A 368 -6.33 1.26 -18.02
N ALA A 369 -7.33 1.10 -18.89
CA ALA A 369 -8.14 2.24 -19.32
C ALA A 369 -8.34 3.11 -18.08
N SER A 370 -7.78 4.32 -18.12
CA SER A 370 -7.77 5.18 -16.95
C SER A 370 -9.22 5.39 -16.54
N ASN A 371 -9.58 5.06 -15.29
CA ASN A 371 -10.84 5.51 -14.67
C ASN A 371 -10.76 7.02 -14.35
N VAL A 372 -10.14 7.78 -15.25
CA VAL A 372 -10.22 9.23 -15.23
C VAL A 372 -11.56 9.54 -15.87
N GLU A 373 -12.42 10.19 -15.11
CA GLU A 373 -13.74 10.59 -15.59
C GLU A 373 -13.59 11.43 -16.88
N PRO A 374 -14.35 11.09 -17.94
CA PRO A 374 -14.43 11.91 -19.13
C PRO A 374 -14.83 13.34 -18.78
N LEU A 375 -14.26 14.32 -19.50
CA LEU A 375 -14.65 15.72 -19.33
C LEU A 375 -16.12 15.96 -19.76
N GLY A 376 -16.68 15.08 -20.59
CA GLY A 376 -18.06 15.15 -21.08
C GLY A 376 -18.30 16.25 -22.13
N ARG A 377 -17.26 17.03 -22.43
CA ARG A 377 -17.20 18.05 -23.49
C ARG A 377 -15.77 18.15 -24.04
N PRO A 378 -15.58 18.72 -25.24
CA PRO A 378 -14.24 19.04 -25.72
C PRO A 378 -13.50 19.94 -24.73
N PRO A 379 -12.21 19.65 -24.43
CA PRO A 379 -11.40 20.49 -23.56
C PRO A 379 -11.11 21.83 -24.22
N LEU A 380 -10.78 22.85 -23.42
CA LEU A 380 -10.50 24.19 -23.89
C LEU A 380 -9.24 24.23 -24.76
N GLN A 381 -9.41 24.58 -26.04
CA GLN A 381 -8.33 24.71 -27.03
C GLN A 381 -7.42 23.46 -27.03
N PRO A 382 -7.95 22.26 -27.36
CA PRO A 382 -7.15 21.04 -27.34
C PRO A 382 -5.98 21.15 -28.31
N PRO A 383 -4.81 20.57 -27.98
CA PRO A 383 -3.70 20.59 -28.91
C PRO A 383 -4.03 19.86 -30.22
N PRO A 384 -3.72 20.46 -31.38
CA PRO A 384 -4.06 19.85 -32.67
C PRO A 384 -3.33 18.51 -32.89
N TYR A 385 -2.16 18.34 -32.27
CA TYR A 385 -1.32 17.14 -32.33
C TYR A 385 -1.78 15.99 -31.43
N TRP A 386 -2.85 16.14 -30.65
CA TRP A 386 -3.47 14.98 -30.00
C TRP A 386 -3.92 13.96 -31.05
N LYS A 387 -3.80 12.67 -30.74
CA LYS A 387 -4.09 11.56 -31.66
C LYS A 387 -5.40 10.88 -31.31
N ASP A 388 -5.77 10.83 -30.03
CA ASP A 388 -6.98 10.18 -29.56
C ASP A 388 -8.20 11.09 -29.77
N ALA A 389 -9.15 10.61 -30.56
CA ALA A 389 -10.37 11.37 -30.86
C ALA A 389 -11.24 11.56 -29.61
N GLY A 390 -11.29 10.53 -28.74
CA GLY A 390 -12.04 10.58 -27.49
C GLY A 390 -11.48 11.57 -26.48
N CYS A 391 -10.16 11.78 -26.48
CA CYS A 391 -9.56 12.86 -25.68
C CYS A 391 -9.88 14.23 -26.29
N LYS A 392 -9.90 14.36 -27.63
CA LYS A 392 -10.23 15.63 -28.29
C LYS A 392 -11.68 16.08 -28.10
N ASP A 393 -12.61 15.13 -28.02
CA ASP A 393 -14.03 15.42 -27.78
C ASP A 393 -14.42 15.33 -26.28
N GLY A 394 -13.51 14.87 -25.43
CA GLY A 394 -13.68 14.74 -23.99
C GLY A 394 -14.51 13.53 -23.53
N THR A 395 -14.76 12.56 -24.41
CA THR A 395 -15.43 11.29 -24.09
C THR A 395 -14.50 10.26 -23.44
N VAL A 396 -13.18 10.46 -23.53
CA VAL A 396 -12.15 9.67 -22.84
C VAL A 396 -11.41 10.58 -21.86
N GLY A 397 -11.33 10.19 -20.59
CA GLY A 397 -10.74 11.05 -19.55
C GLY A 397 -9.22 11.19 -19.60
N HIS A 398 -8.50 10.16 -20.09
CA HIS A 398 -7.06 10.22 -20.32
C HIS A 398 -6.58 9.09 -21.23
N LYS A 399 -5.59 9.37 -22.08
CA LYS A 399 -4.85 8.37 -22.83
C LYS A 399 -3.35 8.64 -22.79
N LEU A 400 -2.56 7.61 -22.49
CA LEU A 400 -1.12 7.60 -22.77
C LEU A 400 -0.90 7.07 -24.19
N VAL A 401 -0.16 7.83 -24.99
CA VAL A 401 0.17 7.46 -26.37
C VAL A 401 1.69 7.44 -26.56
N PRO A 402 2.25 6.51 -27.34
CA PRO A 402 3.65 6.55 -27.69
C PRO A 402 4.01 7.88 -28.38
N GLY A 403 5.13 8.48 -27.95
CA GLY A 403 5.68 9.66 -28.60
C GLY A 403 6.07 9.37 -30.04
N THR A 404 5.98 10.37 -30.91
CA THR A 404 6.47 10.24 -32.28
C THR A 404 8.00 10.18 -32.33
N PRO A 405 8.61 9.69 -33.43
CA PRO A 405 10.05 9.80 -33.63
C PRO A 405 10.58 11.24 -33.54
N GLU A 406 9.77 12.21 -34.00
CA GLU A 406 10.08 13.63 -33.90
C GLU A 406 10.05 14.12 -32.44
N GLU A 407 9.03 13.72 -31.67
CA GLU A 407 8.95 14.05 -30.24
C GLU A 407 10.12 13.44 -29.47
N LEU A 408 10.52 12.20 -29.77
CA LEU A 408 11.69 11.57 -29.18
C LEU A 408 12.99 12.31 -29.54
N THR A 409 13.09 12.83 -30.77
CA THR A 409 14.21 13.68 -31.20
C THR A 409 14.27 14.95 -30.34
N TRP A 410 13.14 15.62 -30.11
CA TRP A 410 13.10 16.79 -29.23
C TRP A 410 13.42 16.46 -27.77
N MET A 411 13.04 15.26 -27.29
CA MET A 411 13.47 14.79 -25.97
C MET A 411 14.99 14.64 -25.89
N GLN A 412 15.64 14.19 -26.96
CA GLN A 412 17.10 14.14 -27.01
C GLN A 412 17.71 15.56 -27.06
N GLU A 413 17.15 16.45 -27.87
CA GLU A 413 17.59 17.85 -27.99
C GLU A 413 17.52 18.60 -26.65
N ILE A 414 16.42 18.46 -25.91
CA ILE A 414 16.27 19.12 -24.60
C ILE A 414 17.22 18.52 -23.55
N LEU A 415 17.48 17.20 -23.60
CA LEU A 415 18.45 16.53 -22.71
C LEU A 415 19.87 17.03 -22.98
N ASP A 416 20.31 17.03 -24.23
CA ASP A 416 21.66 17.44 -24.65
C ASP A 416 21.87 18.96 -24.48
N GLY A 417 20.92 19.76 -24.97
CA GLY A 417 21.03 21.22 -24.99
C GLY A 417 20.90 21.90 -23.63
N THR A 418 20.43 21.17 -22.60
CA THR A 418 20.32 21.68 -21.22
C THR A 418 21.19 20.93 -20.21
N PHE A 419 22.05 20.04 -20.71
CA PHE A 419 23.06 19.37 -19.91
C PHE A 419 24.10 20.37 -19.41
N LYS A 420 24.49 20.26 -18.15
CA LYS A 420 25.56 21.06 -17.54
C LYS A 420 26.40 20.14 -16.67
N ASN A 421 27.71 20.09 -16.91
CA ASN A 421 28.64 19.25 -16.15
C ASN A 421 28.86 19.80 -14.73
N LYS A 422 27.83 19.71 -13.87
CA LYS A 422 27.83 20.16 -12.49
C LYS A 422 26.85 19.30 -11.70
N VAL A 423 27.14 19.07 -10.43
CA VAL A 423 26.25 18.37 -9.49
C VAL A 423 26.12 19.17 -8.20
N THR A 424 25.02 18.98 -7.50
CA THR A 424 24.73 19.52 -6.18
C THR A 424 24.63 18.38 -5.16
N ARG A 425 24.41 18.76 -3.90
CA ARG A 425 24.14 17.82 -2.80
C ARG A 425 22.84 17.03 -2.94
N ASP A 426 21.97 17.42 -3.89
CA ASP A 426 20.67 16.76 -4.07
C ASP A 426 20.80 15.41 -4.80
N ARG A 427 21.91 15.19 -5.52
CA ARG A 427 22.25 13.89 -6.10
C ARG A 427 22.71 12.93 -5.00
N LYS A 428 21.96 11.84 -4.79
CA LYS A 428 22.16 10.88 -3.69
C LYS A 428 22.63 9.48 -4.13
N ASP A 429 22.88 9.27 -5.42
CA ASP A 429 23.19 7.94 -5.96
C ASP A 429 24.67 7.54 -5.88
N GLY A 430 25.55 8.43 -5.43
CA GLY A 430 27.00 8.19 -5.31
C GLY A 430 27.72 7.95 -6.63
N GLN A 431 27.02 7.99 -7.78
CA GLN A 431 27.60 7.72 -9.08
C GLN A 431 28.31 8.97 -9.63
N PRO A 432 29.39 8.78 -10.43
CA PRO A 432 29.93 9.90 -11.19
C PRO A 432 28.86 10.47 -12.12
N LEU A 433 28.90 11.77 -12.39
CA LEU A 433 28.01 12.37 -13.39
C LEU A 433 28.30 11.73 -14.77
N ALA A 434 27.23 11.42 -15.49
CA ALA A 434 27.25 10.94 -16.87
C ALA A 434 27.72 12.05 -17.82
N ASP A 435 28.31 11.70 -18.94
CA ASP A 435 28.67 12.68 -19.98
C ASP A 435 27.46 13.03 -20.87
N ARG A 436 26.47 12.12 -20.92
CA ARG A 436 25.28 12.27 -21.74
C ARG A 436 24.09 11.50 -21.21
N PHE A 437 22.89 12.01 -21.47
CA PHE A 437 21.62 11.31 -21.28
C PHE A 437 21.05 10.95 -22.65
N VAL A 438 20.81 9.65 -22.89
CA VAL A 438 20.32 9.15 -24.17
C VAL A 438 18.86 8.76 -24.03
N ALA A 439 17.97 9.52 -24.67
CA ALA A 439 16.55 9.23 -24.74
C ALA A 439 16.35 7.90 -25.51
N VAL A 440 15.67 6.95 -24.86
CA VAL A 440 15.38 5.63 -25.43
C VAL A 440 13.96 5.59 -25.97
N GLN A 441 13.02 6.18 -25.23
CA GLN A 441 11.61 6.24 -25.60
C GLN A 441 10.92 7.37 -24.84
N CYS A 442 9.78 7.83 -25.35
CA CYS A 442 8.91 8.73 -24.62
C CYS A 442 7.44 8.37 -24.81
N VAL A 443 6.64 8.67 -23.79
CA VAL A 443 5.19 8.56 -23.81
C VAL A 443 4.59 9.94 -23.61
N ARG A 444 3.49 10.24 -24.31
CA ARG A 444 2.75 11.50 -24.23
C ARG A 444 1.39 11.30 -23.56
N SER A 445 1.03 12.20 -22.66
CA SER A 445 -0.28 12.29 -22.02
C SER A 445 -1.26 13.13 -22.85
N GLU A 446 -2.42 12.55 -23.16
CA GLU A 446 -3.61 13.23 -23.67
C GLU A 446 -4.68 13.19 -22.59
N HIS A 447 -4.69 14.22 -21.75
CA HIS A 447 -5.57 14.27 -20.58
C HIS A 447 -6.48 15.50 -20.63
N PRO A 448 -7.74 15.35 -21.11
CA PRO A 448 -8.70 16.45 -21.21
C PRO A 448 -8.89 17.24 -19.93
N GLY A 449 -9.15 16.57 -18.79
CA GLY A 449 -9.36 17.26 -17.51
C GLY A 449 -8.17 18.11 -17.03
N LEU A 450 -6.94 17.57 -17.11
CA LEU A 450 -5.73 18.34 -16.76
C LEU A 450 -5.47 19.47 -17.75
N TRP A 451 -5.67 19.22 -19.04
CA TRP A 451 -5.50 20.23 -20.07
C TRP A 451 -6.48 21.39 -19.90
N ASP A 452 -7.73 21.10 -19.54
CA ASP A 452 -8.77 22.12 -19.36
C ASP A 452 -8.39 23.11 -18.26
N ARG A 453 -7.98 22.60 -17.09
CA ARG A 453 -7.46 23.43 -15.97
C ARG A 453 -6.21 24.23 -16.38
N PHE A 454 -5.31 23.60 -17.14
CA PHE A 454 -4.12 24.26 -17.67
C PHE A 454 -4.46 25.40 -18.65
N ALA A 455 -5.41 25.17 -19.55
CA ALA A 455 -5.85 26.15 -20.54
C ALA A 455 -6.57 27.34 -19.90
N GLU A 456 -7.39 27.11 -18.87
CA GLU A 456 -7.99 28.18 -18.05
C GLU A 456 -6.91 29.04 -17.38
N ARG A 457 -5.96 28.40 -16.69
CA ARG A 457 -4.86 29.12 -16.03
C ARG A 457 -4.02 29.90 -17.03
N ARG A 458 -3.74 29.33 -18.21
CA ARG A 458 -3.06 30.02 -19.31
C ARG A 458 -3.81 31.28 -19.74
N GLY A 459 -5.13 31.22 -19.86
CA GLY A 459 -5.97 32.38 -20.20
C GLY A 459 -5.83 33.50 -19.18
N LEU A 460 -5.97 33.18 -17.89
CA LEU A 460 -5.82 34.14 -16.79
C LEU A 460 -4.45 34.83 -16.79
N VAL A 461 -3.38 34.05 -16.96
CA VAL A 461 -2.01 34.58 -16.97
C VAL A 461 -1.73 35.40 -18.24
N ALA A 462 -2.28 35.00 -19.40
CA ALA A 462 -2.15 35.77 -20.64
C ALA A 462 -2.83 37.15 -20.56
N GLU A 463 -3.96 37.24 -19.85
CA GLU A 463 -4.65 38.52 -19.63
C GLU A 463 -3.85 39.45 -18.73
N ALA A 464 -3.27 38.92 -17.65
CA ALA A 464 -2.38 39.66 -16.76
C ALA A 464 -1.03 40.04 -17.41
N GLY A 465 -0.56 39.23 -18.36
CA GLY A 465 0.77 39.30 -18.97
C GLY A 465 0.91 40.14 -20.25
N ARG A 466 -0.07 40.98 -20.61
CA ARG A 466 -0.09 41.74 -21.88
C ARG A 466 1.07 42.75 -22.07
N SER A 467 1.91 42.97 -21.05
CA SER A 467 3.16 43.73 -21.15
C SER A 467 4.35 42.76 -21.09
N SER A 468 4.78 42.27 -22.25
CA SER A 468 5.73 41.15 -22.41
C SER A 468 7.21 41.49 -22.13
N SER A 469 7.55 42.64 -21.53
CA SER A 469 8.94 43.11 -21.43
C SER A 469 9.79 42.39 -20.38
N ASP A 470 9.16 41.65 -19.46
CA ASP A 470 9.83 41.15 -18.23
C ASP A 470 9.83 39.61 -18.10
N PHE A 471 9.52 38.87 -19.17
CA PHE A 471 9.48 37.41 -19.11
C PHE A 471 10.89 36.81 -19.09
N VAL A 472 11.13 35.92 -18.13
CA VAL A 472 12.32 35.07 -18.12
C VAL A 472 12.04 33.84 -18.97
N GLU A 473 12.82 33.67 -20.03
CA GLU A 473 12.74 32.49 -20.90
C GLU A 473 13.67 31.37 -20.39
N PRO A 474 13.15 30.15 -20.19
CA PRO A 474 13.98 29.00 -19.83
C PRO A 474 14.86 28.51 -20.98
N LYS A 475 16.03 27.96 -20.65
CA LYS A 475 17.01 27.43 -21.63
C LYS A 475 16.48 26.29 -22.49
N THR A 476 15.48 25.56 -21.99
CA THR A 476 14.79 24.48 -22.71
C THR A 476 14.15 24.95 -24.01
N MET A 477 13.72 26.22 -24.08
CA MET A 477 13.08 26.79 -25.28
C MET A 477 14.07 26.93 -26.44
N ALA A 478 15.32 27.32 -26.15
CA ALA A 478 16.39 27.35 -27.13
C ALA A 478 16.91 25.93 -27.46
N ALA A 479 16.96 25.05 -26.46
CA ALA A 479 17.50 23.69 -26.60
C ALA A 479 16.65 22.79 -27.53
N ALA A 480 15.33 22.92 -27.49
CA ALA A 480 14.42 22.12 -28.32
C ALA A 480 13.40 23.01 -29.07
N PRO A 481 13.78 23.59 -30.24
CA PRO A 481 12.93 24.50 -30.99
C PRO A 481 11.59 23.91 -31.45
N GLY A 482 11.51 22.58 -31.58
CA GLY A 482 10.26 21.87 -31.89
C GLY A 482 9.25 21.95 -30.74
N LEU A 483 9.70 21.73 -29.50
CA LEU A 483 8.89 21.93 -28.30
C LEU A 483 8.53 23.41 -28.12
N ALA A 484 9.49 24.33 -28.30
CA ALA A 484 9.24 25.76 -28.14
C ALA A 484 8.12 26.28 -29.05
N ARG A 485 8.05 25.79 -30.30
CA ARG A 485 6.97 26.10 -31.23
C ARG A 485 5.57 25.72 -30.70
N ARG A 486 5.46 24.71 -29.82
CA ARG A 486 4.17 24.33 -29.18
C ARG A 486 3.73 25.28 -28.06
N CYS A 487 4.54 26.27 -27.70
CA CYS A 487 4.22 27.29 -26.70
C CYS A 487 3.83 28.64 -27.35
N VAL A 488 4.11 28.82 -28.64
CA VAL A 488 3.94 30.10 -29.35
C VAL A 488 2.75 30.01 -30.30
N HIS A 489 1.77 30.89 -30.13
CA HIS A 489 0.68 31.04 -31.07
C HIS A 489 1.11 31.93 -32.24
N ALA A 490 0.75 31.55 -33.47
CA ALA A 490 1.20 32.22 -34.69
C ALA A 490 0.82 33.73 -34.75
N SER A 491 -0.33 34.11 -34.19
CA SER A 491 -0.83 35.49 -34.25
C SER A 491 -0.59 36.33 -32.99
N VAL A 492 -0.49 35.73 -31.81
CA VAL A 492 -0.41 36.45 -30.52
C VAL A 492 0.87 36.16 -29.73
N GLY A 493 1.76 35.34 -30.29
CA GLY A 493 3.02 34.97 -29.64
C GLY A 493 2.80 34.09 -28.41
N ASN A 494 3.53 34.36 -27.33
CA ASN A 494 3.50 33.60 -26.09
C ASN A 494 3.11 34.46 -24.87
N PRO A 495 1.87 34.97 -24.81
CA PRO A 495 1.46 35.98 -23.83
C PRO A 495 1.42 35.48 -22.38
N ALA A 496 1.39 34.17 -22.16
CA ALA A 496 1.41 33.55 -20.83
C ALA A 496 2.81 33.06 -20.41
N ASN A 497 3.85 33.34 -21.22
CA ASN A 497 5.20 32.80 -21.03
C ASN A 497 5.19 31.27 -20.83
N GLN A 498 4.53 30.54 -21.73
CA GLN A 498 4.55 29.08 -21.69
C GLN A 498 5.95 28.55 -22.04
N ALA A 499 6.42 27.56 -21.31
CA ALA A 499 7.69 26.89 -21.59
C ALA A 499 7.64 25.41 -21.21
N TYR A 500 8.58 24.62 -21.71
CA TYR A 500 8.79 23.26 -21.22
C TYR A 500 9.85 23.24 -20.12
N LEU A 501 9.61 22.51 -19.05
CA LEU A 501 10.55 22.31 -17.95
C LEU A 501 10.61 20.83 -17.58
N LEU A 502 11.66 20.45 -16.85
CA LEU A 502 12.00 19.06 -16.55
C LEU A 502 11.76 18.75 -15.07
N HIS A 503 11.32 17.52 -14.78
CA HIS A 503 11.23 17.00 -13.42
C HIS A 503 11.74 15.57 -13.38
N GLY A 504 12.77 15.31 -12.58
CA GLY A 504 13.31 13.95 -12.44
C GLY A 504 12.57 13.14 -11.39
N THR A 505 12.32 11.87 -11.73
CA THR A 505 11.65 10.92 -10.85
C THR A 505 11.99 9.49 -11.29
N ASN A 506 11.28 8.48 -10.79
CA ASN A 506 11.37 7.11 -11.32
C ASN A 506 10.31 6.84 -12.40
N PRO A 507 10.52 5.86 -13.31
CA PRO A 507 9.58 5.55 -14.39
C PRO A 507 8.12 5.41 -13.95
N THR A 508 7.88 4.70 -12.86
CA THR A 508 6.55 4.44 -12.29
C THR A 508 5.88 5.75 -11.86
N SER A 509 6.62 6.60 -11.16
CA SER A 509 6.13 7.89 -10.68
C SER A 509 5.91 8.87 -11.83
N ALA A 510 6.74 8.82 -12.87
CA ALA A 510 6.53 9.64 -14.07
C ALA A 510 5.18 9.29 -14.73
N VAL A 511 4.91 8.00 -14.95
CA VAL A 511 3.63 7.54 -15.52
C VAL A 511 2.45 7.91 -14.60
N ALA A 512 2.58 7.77 -13.28
CA ALA A 512 1.54 8.15 -12.33
C ALA A 512 1.24 9.65 -12.33
N ILE A 513 2.27 10.51 -12.48
CA ILE A 513 2.09 11.97 -12.59
C ILE A 513 1.43 12.35 -13.92
N LEU A 514 1.72 11.67 -15.02
CA LEU A 514 0.99 11.87 -16.28
C LEU A 514 -0.51 11.58 -16.14
N GLN A 515 -0.90 10.67 -15.23
CA GLN A 515 -2.29 10.29 -14.98
C GLN A 515 -2.99 11.21 -13.97
N ASN A 516 -2.32 11.57 -12.88
CA ASN A 516 -2.98 12.18 -11.72
C ASN A 516 -2.50 13.62 -11.44
N SER A 517 -1.61 14.16 -12.27
CA SER A 517 -0.90 15.41 -12.01
C SER A 517 0.02 15.36 -10.78
N PHE A 518 0.59 16.50 -10.40
CA PHE A 518 1.42 16.63 -9.20
C PHE A 518 0.54 16.76 -7.96
N THR A 519 0.80 15.95 -6.93
CA THR A 519 0.12 16.09 -5.63
C THR A 519 0.85 17.13 -4.77
N VAL A 520 0.23 18.30 -4.57
CA VAL A 520 0.82 19.41 -3.81
C VAL A 520 1.13 19.04 -2.35
N ASP A 521 0.41 18.07 -1.76
CA ASP A 521 0.64 17.58 -0.39
C ASP A 521 1.93 16.74 -0.20
N PHE A 522 2.61 16.37 -1.30
CA PHE A 522 3.88 15.65 -1.27
C PHE A 522 5.08 16.51 -1.70
N ALA A 523 4.86 17.76 -2.11
CA ALA A 523 5.92 18.72 -2.42
C ALA A 523 6.84 18.92 -1.19
N GLY A 524 8.12 18.57 -1.32
CA GLY A 524 9.14 18.79 -0.29
C GLY A 524 9.39 17.67 0.72
N LYS A 525 8.71 16.51 0.64
CA LYS A 525 8.95 15.38 1.58
C LYS A 525 10.22 14.56 1.26
N SER A 526 10.74 14.64 0.03
CA SER A 526 11.82 13.78 -0.46
C SER A 526 13.17 14.51 -0.63
N ALA A 527 13.15 15.83 -0.78
CA ALA A 527 14.32 16.70 -0.96
C ALA A 527 13.97 18.18 -0.68
N GLY A 528 14.98 18.99 -0.34
CA GLY A 528 14.84 20.25 0.38
C GLY A 528 13.93 21.31 -0.26
N THR A 529 13.13 21.98 0.56
CA THR A 529 12.19 23.06 0.21
C THR A 529 12.88 24.44 0.20
N MET A 530 14.00 24.58 -0.53
CA MET A 530 14.83 25.80 -0.48
C MET A 530 14.06 27.10 -0.78
N PHE A 531 13.03 27.02 -1.63
CA PHE A 531 12.22 28.15 -2.09
C PHE A 531 10.73 28.01 -1.72
N GLY A 532 10.43 27.21 -0.69
CA GLY A 532 9.07 26.96 -0.20
C GLY A 532 8.47 25.61 -0.65
N PRO A 533 7.26 25.28 -0.18
CA PRO A 533 6.59 23.99 -0.40
C PRO A 533 5.78 23.99 -1.71
N GLY A 534 6.46 23.92 -2.85
CA GLY A 534 5.83 23.90 -4.18
C GLY A 534 6.36 22.78 -5.08
N VAL A 535 5.84 22.69 -6.31
CA VAL A 535 6.35 21.76 -7.33
C VAL A 535 7.60 22.35 -7.96
N TYR A 536 8.73 21.63 -7.86
CA TYR A 536 10.02 22.05 -8.41
C TYR A 536 10.22 21.46 -9.80
N LEU A 537 10.39 22.32 -10.79
CA LEU A 537 10.83 21.98 -12.13
C LEU A 537 12.19 22.64 -12.40
N ALA A 538 12.97 22.10 -13.32
CA ALA A 538 14.25 22.63 -13.73
C ALA A 538 14.33 22.84 -15.23
N GLU A 539 15.10 23.83 -15.66
CA GLU A 539 15.43 23.99 -17.08
C GLU A 539 16.65 23.16 -17.51
N SER A 540 17.39 22.58 -16.55
CA SER A 540 18.58 21.76 -16.81
C SER A 540 18.27 20.29 -16.64
N SER A 541 18.58 19.49 -17.66
CA SER A 541 18.48 18.03 -17.62
C SER A 541 19.35 17.44 -16.52
N THR A 542 20.54 17.99 -16.28
CA THR A 542 21.42 17.53 -15.20
C THR A 542 20.83 17.78 -13.83
N LYS A 543 20.16 18.92 -13.60
CA LYS A 543 19.48 19.17 -12.32
C LYS A 543 18.31 18.23 -12.11
N ALA A 544 17.52 17.99 -13.15
CA ALA A 544 16.41 17.05 -13.08
C ALA A 544 16.93 15.61 -12.82
N ASP A 545 18.02 15.19 -13.47
CA ASP A 545 18.68 13.89 -13.28
C ASP A 545 19.09 13.61 -11.82
N GLU A 546 19.41 14.63 -11.02
CA GLU A 546 19.75 14.46 -9.60
C GLU A 546 18.62 13.80 -8.78
N TYR A 547 17.37 13.95 -9.26
CA TYR A 547 16.17 13.36 -8.67
C TYR A 547 15.70 12.10 -9.40
N ALA A 548 16.24 11.82 -10.58
CA ALA A 548 15.85 10.68 -11.38
C ALA A 548 16.38 9.37 -10.78
N ARG A 549 15.55 8.33 -10.85
CA ARG A 549 15.90 6.97 -10.40
C ARG A 549 15.48 5.95 -11.43
N ASP A 550 16.07 4.77 -11.37
CA ASP A 550 15.61 3.61 -12.13
C ASP A 550 14.49 2.87 -11.40
N ASP A 551 13.70 2.08 -12.14
CA ASP A 551 12.77 1.11 -11.58
C ASP A 551 13.32 -0.31 -11.77
N ALA A 552 14.17 -0.76 -10.83
CA ALA A 552 14.71 -2.11 -10.89
C ALA A 552 13.59 -3.15 -10.88
N GLY A 553 13.56 -4.00 -11.91
CA GLY A 553 12.55 -5.04 -12.10
C GLY A 553 11.21 -4.56 -12.68
N GLY A 554 11.08 -3.27 -13.04
CA GLY A 554 9.89 -2.72 -13.69
C GLY A 554 9.89 -2.85 -15.22
N GLU A 555 8.82 -2.40 -15.88
CA GLU A 555 8.70 -2.40 -17.37
C GLU A 555 9.83 -1.60 -18.05
N TYR A 556 10.34 -0.58 -17.37
CA TYR A 556 11.41 0.30 -17.83
C TYR A 556 12.76 -0.04 -17.18
N ASP A 557 12.99 -1.31 -16.84
CA ASP A 557 14.18 -1.77 -16.12
C ASP A 557 15.49 -1.27 -16.75
N GLY A 558 16.33 -0.64 -15.94
CA GLY A 558 17.59 -0.03 -16.39
C GLY A 558 17.46 1.30 -17.13
N LEU A 559 16.27 1.91 -17.16
CA LEU A 559 16.04 3.27 -17.63
C LEU A 559 15.71 4.21 -16.46
N TYR A 560 16.12 5.46 -16.61
CA TYR A 560 15.74 6.58 -15.75
C TYR A 560 14.59 7.35 -16.39
N ALA A 561 13.86 8.13 -15.61
CA ALA A 561 12.75 8.93 -16.13
C ALA A 561 12.85 10.42 -15.77
N LEU A 562 12.58 11.28 -16.75
CA LEU A 562 12.21 12.67 -16.52
C LEU A 562 10.80 12.90 -17.07
N LEU A 563 10.03 13.76 -16.41
CA LEU A 563 8.88 14.40 -17.01
C LEU A 563 9.32 15.63 -17.80
N VAL A 564 8.70 15.84 -18.95
CA VAL A 564 8.79 17.09 -19.72
C VAL A 564 7.43 17.77 -19.65
N CYS A 565 7.35 18.76 -18.76
CA CYS A 565 6.12 19.43 -18.38
C CYS A 565 5.98 20.74 -19.14
N LYS A 566 4.81 20.98 -19.74
CA LYS A 566 4.45 22.31 -20.23
C LYS A 566 3.99 23.15 -19.04
N ALA A 567 4.61 24.31 -18.84
CA ALA A 567 4.34 25.19 -17.72
C ALA A 567 3.90 26.58 -18.20
N VAL A 568 2.96 27.20 -17.51
CA VAL A 568 2.58 28.62 -17.65
C VAL A 568 3.39 29.42 -16.63
N LEU A 569 4.36 30.20 -17.09
CA LEU A 569 5.29 30.89 -16.20
C LEU A 569 4.82 32.28 -15.79
N GLY A 570 4.19 33.03 -16.69
CA GLY A 570 3.94 34.46 -16.52
C GLY A 570 5.20 35.24 -16.10
N ARG A 571 5.02 36.23 -15.22
CA ARG A 571 6.12 36.96 -14.56
C ARG A 571 6.73 36.09 -13.45
N SER A 572 8.05 36.11 -13.34
CA SER A 572 8.80 35.31 -12.35
C SER A 572 9.15 36.15 -11.13
N TYR A 573 8.95 35.62 -9.92
CA TYR A 573 9.57 36.18 -8.73
C TYR A 573 11.00 35.63 -8.63
N VAL A 574 12.00 36.43 -9.04
CA VAL A 574 13.40 35.98 -9.10
C VAL A 574 14.09 36.17 -7.75
N THR A 575 14.68 35.11 -7.21
CA THR A 575 15.44 35.17 -5.95
C THR A 575 16.71 34.31 -6.00
N GLU A 576 17.78 34.83 -5.42
CA GLU A 576 19.05 34.10 -5.24
C GLU A 576 19.14 33.46 -3.83
N LYS A 577 18.24 33.84 -2.91
CA LYS A 577 18.25 33.47 -1.50
C LYS A 577 17.15 32.46 -1.19
N ALA A 578 17.48 31.51 -0.31
CA ALA A 578 16.51 30.56 0.24
C ALA A 578 15.45 31.28 1.08
N GLY A 579 14.23 30.75 1.11
CA GLY A 579 13.09 31.30 1.83
C GLY A 579 11.77 30.70 1.36
N ASP A 580 10.68 31.00 2.07
CA ASP A 580 9.33 30.70 1.57
C ASP A 580 8.76 31.93 0.88
N PHE A 581 8.51 31.81 -0.42
CA PHE A 581 8.02 32.89 -1.27
C PHE A 581 6.64 32.57 -1.87
N ARG A 582 5.93 31.59 -1.30
CA ARG A 582 4.60 31.17 -1.75
C ARG A 582 3.63 32.36 -1.91
N ASP A 583 3.63 33.28 -0.95
CA ASP A 583 2.71 34.43 -0.95
C ASP A 583 2.94 35.39 -2.12
N GLN A 584 4.17 35.45 -2.66
CA GLN A 584 4.47 36.25 -3.86
C GLN A 584 3.73 35.72 -5.09
N VAL A 585 3.53 34.40 -5.16
CA VAL A 585 2.82 33.75 -6.27
C VAL A 585 1.32 33.75 -6.03
N LEU A 586 0.88 33.42 -4.82
CA LEU A 586 -0.54 33.33 -4.49
C LEU A 586 -1.26 34.68 -4.43
N SER A 587 -0.53 35.79 -4.26
CA SER A 587 -1.09 37.15 -4.41
C SER A 587 -1.56 37.45 -5.84
N GLY A 588 -1.11 36.66 -6.83
CA GLY A 588 -1.44 36.81 -8.24
C GLY A 588 -0.47 37.70 -9.03
N GLU A 589 0.54 38.31 -8.39
CA GLU A 589 1.53 39.16 -9.07
C GLU A 589 2.51 38.35 -9.93
N TYR A 590 2.94 37.19 -9.42
CA TYR A 590 3.90 36.31 -10.08
C TYR A 590 3.25 34.95 -10.39
N GLY A 591 3.67 34.33 -11.50
CA GLY A 591 3.21 32.99 -11.87
C GLY A 591 3.93 31.87 -11.12
N HIS A 592 5.19 32.11 -10.74
CA HIS A 592 6.05 31.15 -10.05
C HIS A 592 7.25 31.86 -9.39
N VAL A 593 7.99 31.13 -8.56
CA VAL A 593 9.29 31.57 -8.02
C VAL A 593 10.41 30.99 -8.87
N LEU A 594 11.36 31.84 -9.29
CA LEU A 594 12.59 31.43 -9.96
C LEU A 594 13.76 31.51 -8.97
N GLY A 595 14.21 30.36 -8.50
CA GLY A 595 15.41 30.24 -7.68
C GLY A 595 16.66 30.28 -8.55
N ASP A 596 17.31 31.44 -8.66
CA ASP A 596 18.48 31.63 -9.53
C ASP A 596 19.80 31.32 -8.79
N ARG A 597 20.01 30.04 -8.47
CA ARG A 597 21.28 29.58 -7.88
C ARG A 597 22.41 29.51 -8.91
N GLU A 598 22.09 29.61 -10.20
CA GLU A 598 23.09 29.75 -11.24
C GLU A 598 23.82 31.09 -11.13
N LYS A 599 23.09 32.20 -10.97
CA LYS A 599 23.71 33.50 -10.69
C LYS A 599 24.37 33.56 -9.31
N ALA A 600 23.74 32.97 -8.30
CA ALA A 600 24.23 33.05 -6.93
C ALA A 600 25.53 32.26 -6.68
N VAL A 601 25.63 31.02 -7.19
CA VAL A 601 26.74 30.08 -6.90
C VAL A 601 27.13 29.22 -8.11
N GLY A 602 26.69 29.59 -9.31
CA GLY A 602 27.04 28.91 -10.55
C GLY A 602 26.34 27.56 -10.76
N THR A 603 25.34 27.18 -9.96
CA THR A 603 24.61 25.90 -10.08
C THR A 603 23.47 25.99 -11.10
N PHE A 604 22.23 25.75 -10.68
CA PHE A 604 21.07 25.61 -11.56
C PHE A 604 19.98 26.64 -11.21
N ARG A 605 19.11 26.93 -12.18
CA ARG A 605 17.86 27.64 -11.94
C ARG A 605 16.72 26.63 -11.74
N GLU A 606 15.92 26.83 -10.72
CA GLU A 606 14.75 26.00 -10.39
C GLU A 606 13.49 26.87 -10.39
N PHE A 607 12.39 26.29 -10.87
CA PHE A 607 11.11 26.95 -11.08
C PHE A 607 10.08 26.31 -10.14
N ILE A 608 9.55 27.09 -9.20
CA ILE A 608 8.70 26.59 -8.12
C ILE A 608 7.28 27.10 -8.30
N PHE A 609 6.36 26.15 -8.45
CA PHE A 609 4.94 26.42 -8.70
C PHE A 609 4.10 26.08 -7.48
N PHE A 610 3.13 26.95 -7.20
CA PHE A 610 2.16 26.77 -6.11
C PHE A 610 0.72 26.59 -6.62
N HIS A 611 0.51 26.77 -7.92
CA HIS A 611 -0.74 26.45 -8.61
C HIS A 611 -0.51 25.25 -9.53
N GLU A 612 -1.04 24.09 -9.16
CA GLU A 612 -0.94 22.86 -9.93
C GLU A 612 -1.39 23.04 -11.39
N ALA A 613 -2.49 23.79 -11.61
CA ALA A 613 -3.01 24.11 -12.94
C ALA A 613 -2.03 24.93 -13.83
N SER A 614 -0.92 25.42 -13.29
CA SER A 614 0.12 26.06 -14.10
C SER A 614 1.02 25.05 -14.81
N ILE A 615 0.87 23.75 -14.52
CA ILE A 615 1.69 22.67 -15.06
C ILE A 615 0.80 21.63 -15.75
N TYR A 616 1.16 21.26 -16.97
CA TYR A 616 0.63 20.11 -17.68
C TYR A 616 1.77 19.12 -17.92
N PRO A 617 1.81 17.97 -17.23
CA PRO A 617 2.84 16.96 -17.46
C PRO A 617 2.55 16.27 -18.80
N GLU A 618 3.24 16.70 -19.87
CA GLU A 618 2.91 16.29 -21.24
C GLU A 618 3.62 15.00 -21.64
N PHE A 619 4.88 14.83 -21.25
CA PHE A 619 5.67 13.63 -21.59
C PHE A 619 6.37 13.03 -20.39
N ALA A 620 6.56 11.72 -20.43
CA ALA A 620 7.65 11.05 -19.71
C ALA A 620 8.67 10.56 -20.74
N VAL A 621 9.93 10.97 -20.55
CA VAL A 621 11.07 10.46 -21.33
C VAL A 621 11.83 9.45 -20.48
N PHE A 622 12.05 8.28 -21.05
CA PHE A 622 12.87 7.22 -20.45
C PHE A 622 14.23 7.22 -21.15
N TYR A 623 15.30 7.30 -20.36
CA TYR A 623 16.65 7.51 -20.87
C TYR A 623 17.69 6.64 -20.15
N ARG A 624 18.85 6.50 -20.79
CA ARG A 624 20.04 5.90 -20.19
C ARG A 624 21.09 6.98 -19.91
N ARG A 625 21.92 6.72 -18.92
CA ARG A 625 23.12 7.52 -18.64
C ARG A 625 24.29 6.90 -19.38
N GLU A 626 25.06 7.72 -20.09
CA GLU A 626 26.28 7.30 -20.78
C GLU A 626 27.49 8.07 -20.26
N LYS A 627 28.60 7.35 -20.12
CA LYS A 627 29.91 7.91 -19.77
C LYS A 627 30.98 7.24 -20.61
N ASP A 628 31.90 8.01 -21.18
CA ASP A 628 32.95 7.52 -22.09
C ASP A 628 32.39 6.68 -23.26
N GLY A 629 31.22 7.06 -23.78
CA GLY A 629 30.51 6.35 -24.87
C GLY A 629 29.94 4.99 -24.48
N LYS A 630 29.83 4.69 -23.18
CA LYS A 630 29.25 3.44 -22.66
C LYS A 630 28.09 3.72 -21.73
N VAL A 631 27.07 2.86 -21.76
CA VAL A 631 25.97 2.89 -20.80
C VAL A 631 26.53 2.64 -19.40
N MET A 632 26.24 3.55 -18.48
CA MET A 632 26.66 3.43 -17.09
C MET A 632 25.96 2.24 -16.43
N ALA A 633 26.72 1.49 -15.63
CA ALA A 633 26.14 0.49 -14.74
C ALA A 633 25.18 1.17 -13.74
N ARG A 634 24.24 0.39 -13.21
CA ARG A 634 23.30 0.90 -12.19
C ARG A 634 24.06 1.31 -10.93
N PRO A 635 23.58 2.32 -10.19
CA PRO A 635 24.12 2.60 -8.86
C PRO A 635 24.05 1.31 -8.04
N GLU A 636 25.13 0.95 -7.35
CA GLU A 636 25.02 0.04 -6.23
C GLU A 636 24.08 0.74 -5.24
N ARG A 637 22.84 0.27 -5.17
CA ARG A 637 21.85 0.82 -4.25
C ARG A 637 22.47 0.69 -2.86
N GLU A 638 22.52 1.78 -2.11
CA GLU A 638 22.85 1.71 -0.69
C GLU A 638 22.03 0.55 -0.12
N LEU A 639 22.75 -0.46 0.37
CA LEU A 639 22.23 -1.36 1.40
C LEU A 639 21.43 -0.48 2.37
N ALA A 640 20.25 -0.97 2.78
CA ALA A 640 19.38 -0.29 3.73
C ALA A 640 20.23 0.52 4.74
N PRO A 641 19.88 1.80 5.01
CA PRO A 641 20.76 2.74 5.69
C PRO A 641 21.44 2.08 6.88
N ALA A 642 22.74 2.33 7.03
CA ALA A 642 23.52 1.82 8.15
C ALA A 642 22.72 2.00 9.44
N MET A 643 22.69 0.93 10.25
CA MET A 643 22.03 0.91 11.55
C MET A 643 22.28 2.24 12.25
N MET A 644 21.22 3.01 12.50
CA MET A 644 21.30 4.06 13.50
C MET A 644 21.62 3.34 14.81
N GLU A 645 22.91 3.36 15.19
CA GLU A 645 23.35 2.92 16.50
C GLU A 645 22.64 3.83 17.50
N MET A 646 21.62 3.28 18.15
CA MET A 646 21.19 3.85 19.41
C MET A 646 22.30 3.52 20.41
N GLU A 647 23.24 4.45 20.58
CA GLU A 647 23.87 4.65 21.88
C GLU A 647 22.75 4.98 22.87
N GLY A 648 22.14 3.94 23.42
CA GLY A 648 21.42 4.03 24.67
C GLY A 648 22.46 3.85 25.76
N GLU A 649 22.76 4.94 26.46
CA GLU A 649 23.55 4.96 27.68
C GLU A 649 23.24 3.72 28.53
N VAL A 650 24.28 2.94 28.79
CA VAL A 650 24.30 2.01 29.91
C VAL A 650 24.26 2.89 31.16
N ALA A 651 23.07 3.12 31.70
CA ALA A 651 22.94 3.63 33.04
C ALA A 651 23.46 2.55 33.99
N SER A 652 24.70 2.75 34.44
CA SER A 652 25.23 2.09 35.62
C SER A 652 24.41 2.49 36.84
N MET A 653 23.59 1.57 37.34
CA MET A 653 23.49 1.14 38.76
C MET A 653 22.32 0.19 38.95
#